data_AF-A0A0W8E905-F1
#
_entry.id   AF-A0A0W8E905-F1
#
_cell.length_a   1.000
_cell.length_b   1.000
_cell.length_c   1.000
_cell.angle_alpha   90.00
_cell.angle_beta   90.00
_cell.angle_gamma   90.00
#
_symmetry.space_group_name_H-M   'P 1'
#
loop_
_entity.id
_entity.type
_entity.pdbx_description
1 polymer ?
#
loop_
_entity_poly.entity_id
_entity_poly.type
_entity_poly.pdbx_seq_one_letter_code
_entity_poly.pdbx_strand_id
1 'polypeptide(L)'
;MRRIWIMTCLTVCCAVLAFFSLYPGDSRVLVVKDGLDPMAELLEPYAGDRIESLNPYLLGQAIPGVEGMAFLFGTQARPYQKIYSSYEYIPLYSATVVIAVNRQGNSINVVKGWRTLLGSEAVVLIPSNGTEGGRLAAIAMAQGLGAKEGDLAPAIESYVYLQSQNRLNQREEYLFPEYLNMYNPVRLSGFDAVVLWDYQARELARMSDDWDIIIPEEGTLAVDCGFIFGGSLNTKEDLRSLKGFLQSTEGRQALEEAGFSPLIGETDLSAWDKARLTYNPNFRRAVLAVKRYGPASLMERMLLQSVTLLLFGIAAHRILRRIPWGPYRAANFYAMLFVFVWIFLGILKTLSVDPDITRYCWFATYIPRHILPICWYCMCFLHRYDRLPSRKSMIFMSLIALLLSAYVFTNDLHQQVFIYSHEDPATWANQYSNGFGYNLSLVFSFSLVIAGLTLFIRKNMTRRQQRQMVYAGAFLMLLIAYQFTYLAGVKNIIDLDIPTTVAIFFLLFSLGAQRERFMGASLLSLPLFKNSFYAIGVYDAAGQTIYENALMESLIIKEKDFPAISKGESDGSAEVLIRERAFKYYEYPLESGRALVFEDISDIKRLEGSLQQTHQKLNALGMLLERQAKDAHTLTRRLEQERCSLQMDQLFKEKLKEAGQWLGKMPAQSAGDQEYALLLSIRFLLCICQQRLRFTIRSMEAGLKLPAELIGRYATGVIRDGQRMGLDGVVTSNCRGWLPTGIVVALLEAIDEICLYAFSLPEASLIFRIESDEGAMMINAFLSLEGDIPWDYGQMLSASFIGLVSVLGGQVQQKAEEEGLLTRLCFPYAEVTG
;
A
#
# COMPACT_ATOMS: atom_id res chain seq x y z
N MET A 1 0.24 -6.60 -14.88
CA MET A 1 0.60 -7.94 -14.33
C MET A 1 -0.19 -8.39 -13.09
N ARG A 2 -0.42 -7.54 -12.07
CA ARG A 2 -1.14 -7.93 -10.82
C ARG A 2 -2.61 -8.36 -11.00
N ARG A 3 -3.37 -7.72 -11.89
CA ARG A 3 -4.75 -8.12 -12.23
C ARG A 3 -4.80 -9.33 -13.14
N ILE A 4 -3.82 -9.44 -14.04
CA ILE A 4 -3.72 -10.52 -15.02
C ILE A 4 -3.62 -11.87 -14.31
N TRP A 5 -2.78 -12.02 -13.28
CA TRP A 5 -2.61 -13.31 -12.57
C TRP A 5 -3.86 -13.78 -11.82
N ILE A 6 -4.57 -12.86 -11.15
CA ILE A 6 -5.82 -13.19 -10.45
C ILE A 6 -6.92 -13.45 -11.48
N MET A 7 -6.98 -12.65 -12.54
CA MET A 7 -7.91 -12.88 -13.63
C MET A 7 -7.60 -14.15 -14.41
N THR A 8 -6.35 -14.57 -14.61
CA THR A 8 -6.01 -15.87 -15.20
C THR A 8 -6.34 -17.00 -14.26
N CYS A 9 -6.13 -16.89 -12.95
CA CYS A 9 -6.59 -17.93 -12.02
C CYS A 9 -8.12 -18.04 -12.03
N LEU A 10 -8.84 -16.92 -12.02
CA LEU A 10 -10.31 -16.90 -12.12
C LEU A 10 -10.82 -17.34 -13.48
N THR A 11 -10.21 -16.92 -14.59
CA THR A 11 -10.61 -17.34 -15.94
C THR A 11 -10.20 -18.76 -16.24
N VAL A 12 -9.11 -19.28 -15.69
CA VAL A 12 -8.79 -20.71 -15.76
C VAL A 12 -9.77 -21.50 -14.91
N CYS A 13 -10.14 -21.06 -13.70
CA CYS A 13 -11.23 -21.68 -12.93
C CYS A 13 -12.57 -21.65 -13.69
N CYS A 14 -12.95 -20.51 -14.25
CA CYS A 14 -14.20 -20.37 -15.01
C CYS A 14 -14.16 -21.08 -16.37
N ALA A 15 -13.01 -21.12 -17.05
CA ALA A 15 -12.84 -21.83 -18.31
C ALA A 15 -12.82 -23.34 -18.07
N VAL A 16 -12.19 -23.84 -17.01
CA VAL A 16 -12.28 -25.27 -16.63
C VAL A 16 -13.71 -25.68 -16.28
N LEU A 17 -14.51 -24.77 -15.71
CA LEU A 17 -15.95 -24.99 -15.52
C LEU A 17 -16.76 -24.91 -16.82
N ALA A 18 -16.25 -24.26 -17.87
CA ALA A 18 -16.95 -24.04 -19.14
C ALA A 18 -16.49 -24.94 -20.30
N PHE A 19 -15.31 -25.57 -20.23
CA PHE A 19 -14.67 -26.26 -21.37
C PHE A 19 -14.96 -27.76 -21.47
N PHE A 20 -15.68 -28.37 -20.51
CA PHE A 20 -16.07 -29.79 -20.58
C PHE A 20 -17.54 -29.95 -20.91
N SER A 21 -17.95 -29.34 -22.02
CA SER A 21 -19.15 -29.72 -22.74
C SER A 21 -18.74 -29.89 -24.19
N LEU A 22 -19.06 -31.05 -24.77
CA LEU A 22 -18.83 -31.49 -26.16
C LEU A 22 -17.64 -32.45 -26.31
N TYR A 23 -17.89 -33.73 -26.03
CA TYR A 23 -17.35 -34.81 -26.86
C TYR A 23 -18.38 -35.18 -27.93
N PRO A 24 -17.96 -35.59 -29.14
CA PRO A 24 -18.87 -36.15 -30.14
C PRO A 24 -19.35 -37.51 -29.65
N GLY A 25 -20.67 -37.72 -29.64
CA GLY A 25 -21.29 -38.93 -29.13
C GLY A 25 -21.06 -40.13 -30.03
N ASP A 26 -20.51 -41.20 -29.47
CA ASP A 26 -20.47 -42.52 -30.11
C ASP A 26 -21.86 -43.20 -29.91
N SER A 27 -22.36 -43.90 -30.93
CA SER A 27 -23.74 -44.43 -30.95
C SER A 27 -23.88 -45.79 -30.24
N ARG A 28 -23.36 -45.89 -29.01
CA ARG A 28 -23.29 -47.15 -28.25
C ARG A 28 -24.48 -47.32 -27.31
N VAL A 29 -24.72 -48.57 -26.91
CA VAL A 29 -25.68 -48.94 -25.88
C VAL A 29 -24.90 -49.27 -24.60
N LEU A 30 -24.98 -48.38 -23.63
CA LEU A 30 -24.24 -48.50 -22.37
C LEU A 30 -25.07 -49.29 -21.36
N VAL A 31 -24.52 -50.40 -20.88
CA VAL A 31 -25.12 -51.26 -19.86
C VAL A 31 -24.13 -51.43 -18.71
N VAL A 32 -24.63 -51.72 -17.52
CA VAL A 32 -23.79 -52.05 -16.37
C VAL A 32 -23.13 -53.41 -16.61
N LYS A 33 -21.82 -53.50 -16.40
CA LYS A 33 -21.09 -54.78 -16.34
C LYS A 33 -21.34 -55.46 -15.00
N ASP A 34 -22.30 -56.37 -14.96
CA ASP A 34 -22.70 -57.13 -13.78
C ASP A 34 -22.99 -58.59 -14.17
N GLY A 35 -22.49 -59.54 -13.38
CA GLY A 35 -22.63 -60.97 -13.66
C GLY A 35 -24.01 -61.54 -13.34
N LEU A 36 -24.86 -60.76 -12.66
CA LEU A 36 -26.25 -61.13 -12.34
C LEU A 36 -27.28 -60.24 -13.06
N ASP A 37 -26.84 -59.42 -14.02
CA ASP A 37 -27.75 -58.57 -14.80
C ASP A 37 -27.97 -59.15 -16.21
N PRO A 38 -29.15 -59.69 -16.52
CA PRO A 38 -29.44 -60.30 -17.82
C PRO A 38 -29.65 -59.27 -18.93
N MET A 39 -29.56 -57.96 -18.65
CA MET A 39 -29.82 -56.91 -19.65
C MET A 39 -28.87 -56.97 -20.85
N ALA A 40 -27.58 -57.26 -20.64
CA ALA A 40 -26.62 -57.31 -21.74
C ALA A 40 -26.95 -58.43 -22.73
N GLU A 41 -27.29 -59.62 -22.23
CA GLU A 41 -27.70 -60.79 -23.03
C GLU A 41 -29.03 -60.55 -23.75
N LEU A 42 -30.01 -59.93 -23.08
CA LEU A 42 -31.30 -59.57 -23.68
C LEU A 42 -31.15 -58.59 -24.87
N LEU A 43 -30.18 -57.69 -24.81
CA LEU A 43 -29.95 -56.67 -25.84
C LEU A 43 -29.04 -57.16 -26.98
N GLU A 44 -28.27 -58.23 -26.78
CA GLU A 44 -27.30 -58.75 -27.75
C GLU A 44 -27.89 -58.97 -29.16
N PRO A 45 -29.10 -59.54 -29.32
CA PRO A 45 -29.70 -59.74 -30.64
C PRO A 45 -30.00 -58.44 -31.42
N TYR A 46 -30.12 -57.30 -30.72
CA TYR A 46 -30.56 -56.02 -31.29
C TYR A 46 -29.43 -54.99 -31.40
N ALA A 47 -28.46 -55.03 -30.49
CA ALA A 47 -27.36 -54.07 -30.42
C ALA A 47 -25.99 -54.68 -30.73
N GLY A 48 -25.83 -56.02 -30.64
CA GLY A 48 -24.59 -56.74 -30.94
C GLY A 48 -23.34 -56.08 -30.35
N ASP A 49 -22.33 -55.89 -31.20
CA ASP A 49 -21.05 -55.27 -30.83
C ASP A 49 -21.14 -53.79 -30.36
N ARG A 50 -22.32 -53.16 -30.40
CA ARG A 50 -22.53 -51.79 -29.89
C ARG A 50 -22.82 -51.75 -28.39
N ILE A 51 -23.04 -52.91 -27.76
CA ILE A 51 -23.19 -52.99 -26.31
C ILE A 51 -21.83 -52.78 -25.67
N GLU A 52 -21.73 -51.72 -24.88
CA GLU A 52 -20.55 -51.47 -24.07
C GLU A 52 -20.94 -51.66 -22.60
N SER A 53 -20.41 -52.73 -22.01
CA SER A 53 -20.61 -53.03 -20.60
C SER A 53 -19.57 -52.28 -19.77
N LEU A 54 -20.02 -51.27 -19.02
CA LEU A 54 -19.17 -50.41 -18.20
C LEU A 54 -19.33 -50.72 -16.72
N ASN A 55 -18.27 -50.47 -15.95
CA ASN A 55 -18.39 -50.50 -14.50
C ASN A 55 -19.38 -49.39 -14.02
N PRO A 56 -20.06 -49.58 -12.87
CA PRO A 56 -21.12 -48.66 -12.42
C PRO A 56 -20.66 -47.22 -12.15
N TYR A 57 -19.38 -47.02 -11.79
CA TYR A 57 -18.85 -45.68 -11.53
C TYR A 57 -18.58 -44.90 -12.83
N LEU A 58 -18.10 -45.59 -13.87
CA LEU A 58 -17.87 -45.04 -15.20
C LEU A 58 -19.20 -44.80 -15.92
N LEU A 59 -20.17 -45.70 -15.76
CA LEU A 59 -21.49 -45.56 -16.40
C LEU A 59 -22.18 -44.25 -15.99
N GLY A 60 -22.16 -43.89 -14.70
CA GLY A 60 -22.70 -42.60 -14.23
C GLY A 60 -21.93 -41.37 -14.71
N GLN A 61 -20.67 -41.53 -15.13
CA GLN A 61 -19.82 -40.45 -15.63
C GLN A 61 -19.88 -40.32 -17.16
N ALA A 62 -20.23 -41.39 -17.88
CA ALA A 62 -20.31 -41.46 -19.34
C ALA A 62 -21.63 -40.94 -19.94
N ILE A 63 -22.59 -40.53 -19.11
CA ILE A 63 -23.90 -39.98 -19.52
C ILE A 63 -23.82 -38.65 -20.32
N PRO A 64 -22.86 -37.73 -20.08
CA PRO A 64 -22.81 -36.45 -20.81
C PRO A 64 -22.27 -36.63 -22.25
N GLY A 65 -23.11 -36.37 -23.25
CA GLY A 65 -22.70 -36.25 -24.66
C GLY A 65 -23.04 -37.44 -25.56
N VAL A 66 -23.97 -38.32 -25.16
CA VAL A 66 -24.22 -39.58 -25.86
C VAL A 66 -25.35 -39.42 -26.90
N GLU A 67 -25.04 -39.66 -28.19
CA GLU A 67 -26.03 -39.90 -29.27
C GLU A 67 -26.60 -41.35 -29.25
N GLY A 68 -26.39 -42.07 -28.15
CA GLY A 68 -26.77 -43.47 -27.91
C GLY A 68 -27.74 -43.67 -26.74
N MET A 69 -27.80 -44.88 -26.18
CA MET A 69 -28.69 -45.24 -25.06
C MET A 69 -27.88 -45.68 -23.84
N ALA A 70 -28.29 -45.28 -22.63
CA ALA A 70 -27.68 -45.74 -21.38
C ALA A 70 -28.75 -46.23 -20.39
N PHE A 71 -28.60 -47.47 -19.90
CA PHE A 71 -29.52 -48.09 -18.94
C PHE A 71 -29.17 -47.72 -17.50
N LEU A 72 -30.12 -47.13 -16.77
CA LEU A 72 -29.91 -46.53 -15.46
C LEU A 72 -31.15 -46.64 -14.56
N PHE A 73 -30.94 -46.50 -13.25
CA PHE A 73 -32.03 -46.22 -12.31
C PHE A 73 -32.65 -44.84 -12.60
N GLY A 74 -33.96 -44.70 -12.44
CA GLY A 74 -34.64 -43.41 -12.61
C GLY A 74 -34.11 -42.32 -11.67
N THR A 75 -33.60 -42.72 -10.49
CA THR A 75 -32.93 -41.85 -9.52
C THR A 75 -31.61 -41.26 -10.04
N GLN A 76 -30.98 -41.89 -11.03
CA GLN A 76 -29.80 -41.40 -11.73
C GLN A 76 -30.18 -40.62 -12.99
N ALA A 77 -31.18 -41.06 -13.75
CA ALA A 77 -31.53 -40.46 -15.04
C ALA A 77 -32.29 -39.12 -14.94
N ARG A 78 -33.24 -38.99 -14.01
CA ARG A 78 -34.08 -37.77 -13.87
C ARG A 78 -33.29 -36.47 -13.63
N PRO A 79 -32.23 -36.44 -12.80
CA PRO A 79 -31.38 -35.25 -12.68
C PRO A 79 -30.81 -34.77 -14.03
N TYR A 80 -30.41 -35.68 -14.93
CA TYR A 80 -29.90 -35.31 -16.25
C TYR A 80 -31.00 -34.75 -17.14
N GLN A 81 -32.18 -35.35 -17.15
CA GLN A 81 -33.34 -34.86 -17.90
C GLN A 81 -33.75 -33.44 -17.46
N LYS A 82 -33.64 -33.12 -16.16
CA LYS A 82 -33.91 -31.77 -15.65
C LYS A 82 -32.87 -30.73 -16.08
N ILE A 83 -31.61 -31.12 -16.22
CA ILE A 83 -30.49 -30.23 -16.58
C ILE A 83 -30.39 -30.03 -18.10
N TYR A 84 -30.64 -31.09 -18.88
CA TYR A 84 -30.47 -31.10 -20.32
C TYR A 84 -31.79 -31.42 -21.02
N SER A 85 -32.43 -30.41 -21.61
CA SER A 85 -33.72 -30.54 -22.30
C SER A 85 -33.71 -31.47 -23.53
N SER A 86 -32.52 -31.85 -24.02
CA SER A 86 -32.34 -32.75 -25.17
C SER A 86 -32.30 -34.24 -24.80
N TYR A 87 -32.44 -34.57 -23.52
CA TYR A 87 -32.43 -35.95 -23.03
C TYR A 87 -33.83 -36.37 -22.58
N GLU A 88 -34.20 -37.60 -22.89
CA GLU A 88 -35.46 -38.20 -22.47
C GLU A 88 -35.16 -39.52 -21.75
N TYR A 89 -35.82 -39.72 -20.61
CA TYR A 89 -35.75 -40.94 -19.83
C TYR A 89 -37.03 -41.76 -20.02
N ILE A 90 -36.89 -43.04 -20.35
CA ILE A 90 -38.00 -43.96 -20.56
C ILE A 90 -37.89 -45.11 -19.54
N PRO A 91 -38.78 -45.19 -18.54
CA PRO A 91 -38.83 -46.32 -17.61
C PRO A 91 -39.38 -47.57 -18.31
N LEU A 92 -38.79 -48.73 -18.00
CA LEU A 92 -39.13 -50.01 -18.62
C LEU A 92 -39.61 -51.05 -17.60
N TYR A 93 -38.94 -51.13 -16.45
CA TYR A 93 -39.20 -52.13 -15.43
C TYR A 93 -39.00 -51.55 -14.03
N SER A 94 -39.45 -52.27 -13.01
CA SER A 94 -39.17 -51.96 -11.62
C SER A 94 -38.14 -52.94 -11.05
N ALA A 95 -37.17 -52.43 -10.30
CA ALA A 95 -36.20 -53.23 -9.54
C ALA A 95 -36.51 -53.09 -8.05
N THR A 96 -36.67 -54.23 -7.37
CA THR A 96 -37.06 -54.27 -5.95
C THR A 96 -35.93 -54.87 -5.12
N VAL A 97 -35.58 -54.24 -3.98
CA VAL A 97 -34.53 -54.75 -3.10
C VAL A 97 -35.03 -56.01 -2.36
N VAL A 98 -34.27 -57.10 -2.44
CA VAL A 98 -34.57 -58.38 -1.79
C VAL A 98 -33.34 -58.92 -1.06
N ILE A 99 -33.55 -59.93 -0.23
CA ILE A 99 -32.48 -60.66 0.45
C ILE A 99 -32.47 -62.09 -0.10
N ALA A 100 -31.40 -62.49 -0.77
CA ALA A 100 -31.15 -63.88 -1.12
C ALA A 100 -30.45 -64.58 0.06
N VAL A 101 -31.04 -65.64 0.60
CA VAL A 101 -30.51 -66.40 1.74
C VAL A 101 -30.00 -67.74 1.25
N ASN A 102 -28.77 -68.07 1.60
CA ASN A 102 -28.14 -69.34 1.23
C ASN A 102 -28.72 -70.47 2.09
N ARG A 103 -29.29 -71.50 1.45
CA ARG A 103 -29.86 -72.70 2.09
C ARG A 103 -28.80 -73.54 2.80
N GLN A 104 -27.55 -73.47 2.35
CA GLN A 104 -26.44 -74.21 2.95
C GLN A 104 -25.78 -73.45 4.12
N GLY A 105 -26.16 -72.19 4.33
CA GLY A 105 -25.61 -71.32 5.37
C GLY A 105 -26.25 -71.52 6.75
N ASN A 106 -25.69 -70.85 7.76
CA ASN A 106 -26.14 -70.95 9.16
C ASN A 106 -27.49 -70.27 9.45
N SER A 107 -28.14 -69.71 8.43
CA SER A 107 -29.25 -68.76 8.58
C SER A 107 -30.55 -69.19 7.87
N ILE A 108 -30.61 -70.43 7.39
CA ILE A 108 -31.79 -70.99 6.72
C ILE A 108 -33.03 -70.90 7.63
N ASN A 109 -34.15 -70.38 7.09
CA ASN A 109 -35.41 -70.14 7.80
C ASN A 109 -35.39 -69.15 8.98
N VAL A 110 -34.25 -68.50 9.26
CA VAL A 110 -34.14 -67.48 10.32
C VAL A 110 -34.42 -66.08 9.78
N VAL A 111 -33.89 -65.79 8.58
CA VAL A 111 -33.98 -64.46 7.97
C VAL A 111 -35.28 -64.32 7.19
N LYS A 112 -36.17 -63.46 7.66
CA LYS A 112 -37.45 -63.06 7.01
C LYS A 112 -37.48 -61.60 6.57
N GLY A 113 -36.49 -60.82 7.00
CA GLY A 113 -36.44 -59.38 6.80
C GLY A 113 -35.27 -58.71 7.53
N TRP A 114 -35.22 -57.39 7.54
CA TRP A 114 -34.07 -56.61 7.99
C TRP A 114 -33.72 -56.83 9.46
N ARG A 115 -34.72 -56.89 10.35
CA ARG A 115 -34.48 -57.07 11.79
C ARG A 115 -33.98 -58.48 12.10
N THR A 116 -34.58 -59.48 11.45
CA THR A 116 -34.14 -60.88 11.60
C THR A 116 -32.74 -61.11 11.02
N LEU A 117 -32.38 -60.43 9.91
CA LEU A 117 -31.03 -60.44 9.36
C LEU A 117 -30.00 -59.93 10.39
N LEU A 118 -30.28 -58.79 11.02
CA LEU A 118 -29.38 -58.22 12.04
C LEU A 118 -29.27 -59.12 13.29
N GLY A 119 -30.38 -59.73 13.70
CA GLY A 119 -30.43 -60.65 14.85
C GLY A 119 -29.85 -62.05 14.61
N SER A 120 -29.67 -62.46 13.35
CA SER A 120 -29.07 -63.75 12.98
C SER A 120 -27.53 -63.76 13.10
N GLU A 121 -26.88 -64.90 12.87
CA GLU A 121 -25.42 -64.99 12.72
C GLU A 121 -24.95 -64.84 11.26
N ALA A 122 -25.86 -64.55 10.32
CA ALA A 122 -25.57 -64.47 8.89
C ALA A 122 -24.39 -63.55 8.58
N VAL A 123 -23.45 -64.03 7.77
CA VAL A 123 -22.47 -63.21 7.06
C VAL A 123 -23.14 -62.62 5.83
N VAL A 124 -23.18 -61.29 5.76
CA VAL A 124 -23.99 -60.52 4.81
C VAL A 124 -23.12 -59.83 3.78
N LEU A 125 -23.48 -60.01 2.51
CA LEU A 125 -22.98 -59.23 1.38
C LEU A 125 -24.02 -58.20 0.95
N ILE A 126 -23.68 -56.92 1.02
CA ILE A 126 -24.50 -55.82 0.50
C ILE A 126 -23.99 -55.37 -0.87
N PRO A 127 -24.66 -54.48 -1.62
CA PRO A 127 -24.03 -53.89 -2.79
C PRO A 127 -22.92 -52.92 -2.40
N SER A 128 -21.94 -52.72 -3.29
CA SER A 128 -20.81 -51.82 -3.06
C SER A 128 -21.27 -50.41 -2.67
N ASN A 129 -20.67 -49.86 -1.60
CA ASN A 129 -21.09 -48.62 -0.95
C ASN A 129 -21.05 -47.35 -1.83
N GLY A 130 -20.47 -47.41 -3.03
CA GLY A 130 -20.47 -46.27 -3.94
C GLY A 130 -21.08 -46.50 -5.30
N THR A 131 -21.75 -47.63 -5.50
CA THR A 131 -22.71 -47.78 -6.59
C THR A 131 -24.06 -47.17 -6.17
N GLU A 132 -24.92 -46.92 -7.14
CA GLU A 132 -26.29 -46.51 -6.85
C GLU A 132 -27.07 -47.61 -6.12
N GLY A 133 -26.83 -48.88 -6.48
CA GLY A 133 -27.39 -50.04 -5.78
C GLY A 133 -27.08 -50.03 -4.29
N GLY A 134 -25.84 -49.72 -3.89
CA GLY A 134 -25.48 -49.64 -2.47
C GLY A 134 -26.19 -48.50 -1.72
N ARG A 135 -26.49 -47.39 -2.40
CA ARG A 135 -27.25 -46.27 -1.81
C ARG A 135 -28.73 -46.62 -1.64
N LEU A 136 -29.33 -47.24 -2.66
CA LEU A 136 -30.74 -47.61 -2.65
C LEU A 136 -31.01 -48.77 -1.70
N ALA A 137 -30.10 -49.75 -1.59
CA ALA A 137 -30.17 -50.80 -0.58
C ALA A 137 -30.11 -50.25 0.86
N ALA A 138 -29.30 -49.21 1.10
CA ALA A 138 -29.26 -48.53 2.39
C ALA A 138 -30.57 -47.79 2.69
N ILE A 139 -31.21 -47.17 1.69
CA ILE A 139 -32.55 -46.56 1.84
C ILE A 139 -33.58 -47.64 2.16
N ALA A 140 -33.57 -48.77 1.44
CA ALA A 140 -34.48 -49.89 1.68
C ALA A 140 -34.38 -50.42 3.11
N MET A 141 -33.15 -50.63 3.60
CA MET A 141 -32.91 -51.05 4.97
C MET A 141 -33.34 -49.98 5.98
N ALA A 142 -33.05 -48.70 5.75
CA ALA A 142 -33.46 -47.62 6.65
C ALA A 142 -34.99 -47.53 6.76
N GLN A 143 -35.71 -47.60 5.63
CA GLN A 143 -37.17 -47.61 5.58
C GLN A 143 -37.74 -48.83 6.33
N GLY A 144 -37.22 -50.03 6.06
CA GLY A 144 -37.66 -51.25 6.76
C GLY A 144 -37.38 -51.23 8.26
N LEU A 145 -36.37 -50.48 8.72
CA LEU A 145 -36.10 -50.30 10.14
C LEU A 145 -36.94 -49.19 10.80
N GLY A 146 -37.80 -48.50 10.05
CA GLY A 146 -38.68 -47.46 10.54
C GLY A 146 -38.01 -46.08 10.65
N ALA A 147 -37.00 -45.81 9.82
CA ALA A 147 -36.37 -44.50 9.74
C ALA A 147 -37.36 -43.40 9.30
N LYS A 148 -37.13 -42.17 9.77
CA LYS A 148 -37.81 -41.00 9.22
C LYS A 148 -37.33 -40.76 7.78
N GLU A 149 -38.18 -40.16 6.95
CA GLU A 149 -37.82 -39.81 5.57
C GLU A 149 -36.54 -38.95 5.53
N GLY A 150 -35.58 -39.39 4.71
CA GLY A 150 -34.28 -38.73 4.57
C GLY A 150 -33.24 -39.09 5.65
N ASP A 151 -33.54 -39.99 6.58
CA ASP A 151 -32.61 -40.43 7.61
C ASP A 151 -32.01 -41.81 7.30
N LEU A 152 -30.72 -41.85 6.95
CA LEU A 152 -29.96 -43.09 6.70
C LEU A 152 -29.23 -43.60 7.95
N ALA A 153 -29.34 -42.93 9.11
CA ALA A 153 -28.62 -43.34 10.31
C ALA A 153 -28.93 -44.80 10.71
N PRO A 154 -30.19 -45.28 10.70
CA PRO A 154 -30.49 -46.67 11.07
C PRO A 154 -29.79 -47.72 10.19
N ALA A 155 -29.67 -47.46 8.88
CA ALA A 155 -28.93 -48.36 7.98
C ALA A 155 -27.42 -48.31 8.24
N ILE A 156 -26.84 -47.11 8.44
CA ILE A 156 -25.42 -46.97 8.74
C ILE A 156 -25.07 -47.64 10.08
N GLU A 157 -25.87 -47.45 11.12
CA GLU A 157 -25.70 -48.10 12.42
C GLU A 157 -25.78 -49.62 12.31
N SER A 158 -26.71 -50.13 11.48
CA SER A 158 -26.84 -51.55 11.19
C SER A 158 -25.59 -52.11 10.49
N TYR A 159 -25.03 -51.39 9.53
CA TYR A 159 -23.77 -51.78 8.88
C TYR A 159 -22.57 -51.70 9.84
N VAL A 160 -22.51 -50.71 10.73
CA VAL A 160 -21.49 -50.64 11.79
C VAL A 160 -21.62 -51.84 12.72
N TYR A 161 -22.84 -52.20 13.10
CA TYR A 161 -23.12 -53.37 13.94
C TYR A 161 -22.63 -54.66 13.26
N LEU A 162 -23.03 -54.92 12.01
CA LEU A 162 -22.58 -56.09 11.24
C LEU A 162 -21.05 -56.12 11.09
N GLN A 163 -20.44 -54.97 10.79
CA GLN A 163 -18.98 -54.86 10.66
C GLN A 163 -18.26 -55.13 11.98
N SER A 164 -18.81 -54.68 13.13
CA SER A 164 -18.22 -54.93 14.46
C SER A 164 -18.15 -56.42 14.81
N GLN A 165 -19.03 -57.22 14.22
CA GLN A 165 -19.09 -58.67 14.36
C GLN A 165 -18.33 -59.40 13.23
N ASN A 166 -17.65 -58.70 12.32
CA ASN A 166 -17.05 -59.24 11.09
C ASN A 166 -18.05 -59.99 10.19
N ARG A 167 -19.33 -59.62 10.24
CA ARG A 167 -20.42 -60.22 9.47
C ARG A 167 -20.76 -59.44 8.20
N LEU A 168 -20.00 -58.41 7.87
CA LEU A 168 -20.22 -57.60 6.68
C LEU A 168 -19.07 -57.82 5.70
N ASN A 169 -19.39 -57.87 4.41
CA ASN A 169 -18.41 -57.99 3.34
C ASN A 169 -17.27 -56.95 3.43
N GLN A 170 -16.07 -57.37 3.04
CA GLN A 170 -14.91 -56.48 2.97
C GLN A 170 -14.79 -55.83 1.60
N ARG A 171 -13.91 -54.81 1.51
CA ARG A 171 -13.67 -54.10 0.23
C ARG A 171 -13.10 -55.01 -0.85
N GLU A 172 -12.35 -56.04 -0.47
CA GLU A 172 -11.70 -56.98 -1.38
C GLU A 172 -12.72 -57.75 -2.25
N GLU A 173 -13.95 -57.93 -1.73
CA GLU A 173 -15.07 -58.56 -2.44
C GLU A 173 -15.56 -57.76 -3.65
N TYR A 174 -15.07 -56.54 -3.84
CA TYR A 174 -15.44 -55.67 -4.96
C TYR A 174 -14.26 -55.33 -5.87
N LEU A 175 -13.07 -55.86 -5.59
CA LEU A 175 -11.83 -55.56 -6.31
C LEU A 175 -11.49 -56.66 -7.32
N PHE A 176 -12.51 -57.24 -7.96
CA PHE A 176 -12.32 -58.24 -9.01
C PHE A 176 -12.23 -57.61 -10.40
N PRO A 177 -11.34 -58.11 -11.28
CA PRO A 177 -11.15 -57.54 -12.61
C PRO A 177 -12.38 -57.68 -13.50
N GLU A 178 -13.09 -58.81 -13.45
CA GLU A 178 -14.28 -59.01 -14.28
C GLU A 178 -15.47 -58.16 -13.80
N TYR A 179 -15.67 -58.04 -12.48
CA TYR A 179 -16.86 -57.46 -11.85
C TYR A 179 -16.52 -56.35 -10.84
N LEU A 180 -15.82 -55.31 -11.31
CA LEU A 180 -15.33 -54.24 -10.43
C LEU A 180 -16.49 -53.44 -9.80
N ASN A 181 -16.52 -53.38 -8.46
CA ASN A 181 -17.61 -52.79 -7.67
C ASN A 181 -18.96 -53.51 -7.75
N MET A 182 -19.02 -54.70 -8.35
CA MET A 182 -20.23 -55.53 -8.47
C MET A 182 -20.04 -56.89 -7.80
N TYR A 183 -21.12 -57.68 -7.79
CA TYR A 183 -21.11 -59.04 -7.27
C TYR A 183 -20.24 -59.93 -8.15
N ASN A 184 -19.44 -60.78 -7.51
CA ASN A 184 -18.76 -61.87 -8.19
C ASN A 184 -19.60 -63.15 -8.00
N PRO A 185 -20.30 -63.65 -9.04
CA PRO A 185 -21.21 -64.79 -8.91
C PRO A 185 -20.55 -66.03 -8.28
N VAL A 186 -19.27 -66.26 -8.55
CA VAL A 186 -18.51 -67.43 -8.08
C VAL A 186 -18.23 -67.38 -6.57
N ARG A 187 -18.20 -66.18 -5.97
CA ARG A 187 -17.86 -66.00 -4.55
C ARG A 187 -19.08 -65.83 -3.64
N LEU A 188 -20.29 -65.79 -4.20
CA LEU A 188 -21.52 -65.58 -3.44
C LEU A 188 -21.80 -66.69 -2.43
N SER A 189 -21.41 -67.93 -2.73
CA SER A 189 -21.56 -69.09 -1.82
C SER A 189 -20.83 -68.93 -0.49
N GLY A 190 -19.87 -68.01 -0.39
CA GLY A 190 -19.18 -67.67 0.86
C GLY A 190 -20.00 -66.80 1.82
N PHE A 191 -21.20 -66.38 1.45
CA PHE A 191 -22.09 -65.54 2.25
C PHE A 191 -23.40 -66.27 2.58
N ASP A 192 -23.92 -66.05 3.79
CA ASP A 192 -25.20 -66.61 4.23
C ASP A 192 -26.39 -65.81 3.69
N ALA A 193 -26.21 -64.51 3.48
CA ALA A 193 -27.24 -63.62 2.95
C ALA A 193 -26.63 -62.57 2.02
N VAL A 194 -27.30 -62.31 0.90
CA VAL A 194 -26.89 -61.31 -0.10
C VAL A 194 -28.06 -60.38 -0.37
N VAL A 195 -27.85 -59.07 -0.21
CA VAL A 195 -28.84 -58.06 -0.59
C VAL A 195 -28.69 -57.80 -2.08
N LEU A 196 -29.76 -57.98 -2.86
CA LEU A 196 -29.77 -57.93 -4.32
C LEU A 196 -31.00 -57.19 -4.83
N TRP A 197 -31.01 -56.86 -6.12
CA TRP A 197 -32.25 -56.59 -6.83
C TRP A 197 -33.00 -57.90 -7.13
N ASP A 198 -34.33 -57.82 -7.23
CA ASP A 198 -35.19 -58.96 -7.54
C ASP A 198 -34.82 -59.68 -8.84
N TYR A 199 -34.47 -58.94 -9.90
CA TYR A 199 -33.98 -59.54 -11.14
C TYR A 199 -32.63 -60.27 -10.96
N GLN A 200 -31.70 -59.69 -10.19
CA GLN A 200 -30.41 -60.34 -9.86
C GLN A 200 -30.62 -61.60 -9.02
N ALA A 201 -31.56 -61.57 -8.07
CA ALA A 201 -31.89 -62.71 -7.23
C ALA A 201 -32.54 -63.85 -8.02
N ARG A 202 -33.40 -63.53 -9.00
CA ARG A 202 -33.97 -64.52 -9.93
C ARG A 202 -32.89 -65.14 -10.81
N GLU A 203 -31.95 -64.33 -11.30
CA GLU A 203 -30.83 -64.83 -12.09
C GLU A 203 -29.90 -65.72 -11.27
N LEU A 204 -29.60 -65.34 -10.02
CA LEU A 204 -28.88 -66.18 -9.08
C LEU A 204 -29.58 -67.52 -8.81
N ALA A 205 -30.91 -67.50 -8.66
CA ALA A 205 -31.72 -68.71 -8.47
C ALA A 205 -31.77 -69.61 -9.72
N ARG A 206 -31.58 -69.06 -10.93
CA ARG A 206 -31.42 -69.86 -12.16
C ARG A 206 -30.06 -70.54 -12.23
N MET A 207 -29.02 -69.86 -11.74
CA MET A 207 -27.65 -70.38 -11.71
C MET A 207 -27.46 -71.46 -10.64
N SER A 208 -28.18 -71.39 -9.52
CA SER A 208 -28.09 -72.33 -8.40
C SER A 208 -29.39 -72.42 -7.60
N ASP A 209 -29.81 -73.65 -7.28
CA ASP A 209 -30.97 -73.95 -6.41
C ASP A 209 -30.69 -73.74 -4.90
N ASP A 210 -29.53 -73.20 -4.55
CA ASP A 210 -29.09 -73.04 -3.15
C ASP A 210 -29.62 -71.76 -2.49
N TRP A 211 -30.40 -70.94 -3.18
CA TRP A 211 -30.82 -69.62 -2.71
C TRP A 211 -32.33 -69.48 -2.55
N ASP A 212 -32.76 -68.99 -1.38
CA ASP A 212 -34.13 -68.57 -1.12
C ASP A 212 -34.25 -67.04 -1.26
N ILE A 213 -35.21 -66.57 -2.06
CA ILE A 213 -35.45 -65.13 -2.26
C ILE A 213 -36.48 -64.66 -1.23
N ILE A 214 -36.04 -63.80 -0.31
CA ILE A 214 -36.86 -63.24 0.77
C ILE A 214 -37.19 -61.78 0.46
N ILE A 215 -38.50 -61.47 0.45
CA ILE A 215 -39.00 -60.09 0.46
C ILE A 215 -39.11 -59.66 1.93
N PRO A 216 -38.40 -58.61 2.39
CA PRO A 216 -38.40 -58.22 3.79
C PRO A 216 -39.80 -57.88 4.32
N GLU A 217 -40.22 -58.53 5.41
CA GLU A 217 -41.53 -58.31 6.06
C GLU A 217 -41.74 -56.87 6.53
N GLU A 218 -40.66 -56.17 6.90
CA GLU A 218 -40.74 -54.78 7.39
C GLU A 218 -40.87 -53.74 6.27
N GLY A 219 -40.74 -54.16 5.01
CA GLY A 219 -40.84 -53.31 3.83
C GLY A 219 -39.62 -53.37 2.91
N THR A 220 -39.87 -53.14 1.63
CA THR A 220 -38.85 -53.09 0.56
C THR A 220 -38.94 -51.77 -0.21
N LEU A 221 -37.89 -51.47 -0.98
CA LEU A 221 -37.83 -50.37 -1.92
C LEU A 221 -37.87 -50.91 -3.35
N ALA A 222 -38.89 -50.50 -4.10
CA ALA A 222 -38.92 -50.64 -5.55
C ALA A 222 -38.51 -49.30 -6.19
N VAL A 223 -37.75 -49.35 -7.28
CA VAL A 223 -37.39 -48.18 -8.08
C VAL A 223 -37.60 -48.48 -9.55
N ASP A 224 -37.98 -47.47 -10.33
CA ASP A 224 -38.08 -47.60 -11.77
C ASP A 224 -36.69 -47.58 -12.41
N CYS A 225 -36.52 -48.45 -13.41
CA CYS A 225 -35.30 -48.63 -14.18
C CYS A 225 -35.64 -48.54 -15.66
N GLY A 226 -34.73 -48.01 -16.46
CA GLY A 226 -34.98 -47.77 -17.87
C GLY A 226 -33.75 -47.22 -18.56
N PHE A 227 -33.94 -46.55 -19.68
CA PHE A 227 -32.83 -45.95 -20.42
C PHE A 227 -33.02 -44.45 -20.62
N ILE A 228 -31.89 -43.73 -20.63
CA ILE A 228 -31.80 -42.35 -21.06
C ILE A 228 -31.13 -42.29 -22.44
N PHE A 229 -31.58 -41.37 -23.29
CA PHE A 229 -30.94 -41.11 -24.57
C PHE A 229 -30.93 -39.60 -24.86
N GLY A 230 -29.89 -39.12 -25.55
CA GLY A 230 -29.68 -37.70 -25.85
C GLY A 230 -29.66 -37.42 -27.35
N GLY A 231 -30.20 -36.28 -27.76
CA GLY A 231 -30.18 -35.81 -29.16
C GLY A 231 -31.33 -36.38 -30.01
N SER A 232 -31.42 -35.96 -31.27
CA SER A 232 -32.36 -36.59 -32.18
C SER A 232 -31.89 -38.01 -32.46
N LEU A 233 -32.66 -39.03 -32.09
CA LEU A 233 -32.53 -40.43 -32.56
C LEU A 233 -32.56 -40.58 -34.11
N ASN A 234 -32.43 -39.48 -34.86
CA ASN A 234 -32.56 -39.39 -36.30
C ASN A 234 -31.41 -40.06 -37.06
N THR A 235 -30.24 -40.28 -36.45
CA THR A 235 -29.04 -40.70 -37.20
C THR A 235 -28.91 -42.20 -37.46
N LYS A 236 -29.52 -43.11 -36.67
CA LYS A 236 -29.36 -44.57 -36.89
C LYS A 236 -30.63 -45.40 -36.64
N GLU A 237 -30.96 -46.28 -37.60
CA GLU A 237 -32.18 -47.08 -37.64
C GLU A 237 -32.24 -48.16 -36.54
N ASP A 238 -31.10 -48.75 -36.18
CA ASP A 238 -31.02 -49.82 -35.16
C ASP A 238 -31.36 -49.34 -33.74
N LEU A 239 -30.99 -48.11 -33.38
CA LEU A 239 -31.37 -47.55 -32.08
C LEU A 239 -32.86 -47.20 -32.03
N ARG A 240 -33.45 -46.84 -33.18
CA ARG A 240 -34.91 -46.64 -33.28
C ARG A 240 -35.65 -47.96 -33.18
N SER A 241 -35.16 -49.03 -33.83
CA SER A 241 -35.76 -50.35 -33.72
C SER A 241 -35.63 -50.91 -32.30
N LEU A 242 -34.48 -50.75 -31.65
CA LEU A 242 -34.29 -51.15 -30.24
C LEU A 242 -35.24 -50.41 -29.30
N LYS A 243 -35.36 -49.08 -29.45
CA LYS A 243 -36.36 -48.29 -28.68
C LYS A 243 -37.78 -48.83 -28.92
N GLY A 244 -38.13 -49.06 -30.18
CA GLY A 244 -39.44 -49.59 -30.56
C GLY A 244 -39.72 -50.97 -29.95
N PHE A 245 -38.74 -51.87 -29.98
CA PHE A 245 -38.82 -53.19 -29.35
C PHE A 245 -39.03 -53.10 -27.84
N LEU A 246 -38.19 -52.34 -27.12
CA LEU A 246 -38.29 -52.22 -25.66
C LEU A 246 -39.62 -51.60 -25.20
N GLN A 247 -40.26 -50.79 -26.05
CA GLN A 247 -41.57 -50.20 -25.78
C GLN A 247 -42.75 -51.07 -26.26
N SER A 248 -42.50 -52.12 -27.05
CA SER A 248 -43.53 -53.01 -27.57
C SER A 248 -43.97 -54.04 -26.51
N THR A 249 -45.11 -54.69 -26.76
CA THR A 249 -45.60 -55.79 -25.92
C THR A 249 -44.60 -56.96 -25.91
N GLU A 250 -43.96 -57.24 -27.04
CA GLU A 250 -42.95 -58.30 -27.18
C GLU A 250 -41.71 -58.00 -26.33
N GLY A 251 -41.20 -56.76 -26.34
CA GLY A 251 -40.06 -56.39 -25.51
C GLY A 251 -40.37 -56.38 -24.02
N ARG A 252 -41.58 -55.99 -23.62
CA ARG A 252 -42.02 -56.09 -22.22
C ARG A 252 -42.11 -57.55 -21.76
N GLN A 253 -42.65 -58.42 -22.61
CA GLN A 253 -42.69 -59.85 -22.32
C GLN A 253 -41.28 -60.45 -22.24
N ALA A 254 -40.37 -60.07 -23.14
CA ALA A 254 -38.98 -60.51 -23.08
C ALA A 254 -38.27 -60.06 -21.79
N LEU A 255 -38.54 -58.84 -21.30
CA LEU A 255 -38.03 -58.37 -20.01
C LEU A 255 -38.58 -59.21 -18.84
N GLU A 256 -39.87 -59.52 -18.84
CA GLU A 256 -40.48 -60.37 -17.82
C GLU A 256 -39.90 -61.80 -17.84
N GLU A 257 -39.74 -62.39 -19.04
CA GLU A 257 -39.12 -63.70 -19.24
C GLU A 257 -37.65 -63.72 -18.81
N ALA A 258 -36.91 -62.62 -19.03
CA ALA A 258 -35.55 -62.45 -18.53
C ALA A 258 -35.48 -62.27 -17.00
N GLY A 259 -36.61 -62.03 -16.33
CA GLY A 259 -36.70 -61.95 -14.88
C GLY A 259 -36.85 -60.54 -14.31
N PHE A 260 -37.06 -59.50 -15.14
CA PHE A 260 -37.39 -58.16 -14.66
C PHE A 260 -38.85 -58.06 -14.20
N SER A 261 -39.13 -57.21 -13.20
CA SER A 261 -40.50 -57.02 -12.72
C SER A 261 -41.23 -55.92 -13.52
N PRO A 262 -42.54 -56.07 -13.79
CA PRO A 262 -43.33 -55.06 -14.49
C PRO A 262 -43.23 -53.69 -13.81
N LEU A 263 -43.31 -52.62 -14.59
CA LEU A 263 -43.23 -51.25 -14.07
C LEU A 263 -44.43 -50.95 -13.16
N ILE A 264 -44.17 -50.74 -11.86
CA ILE A 264 -45.20 -50.46 -10.84
C ILE A 264 -45.52 -48.95 -10.77
N GLY A 265 -44.55 -48.10 -11.10
CA GLY A 265 -44.66 -46.64 -11.07
C GLY A 265 -43.38 -45.95 -10.60
N GLU A 266 -43.39 -44.62 -10.60
CA GLU A 266 -42.29 -43.81 -10.06
C GLU A 266 -42.33 -43.80 -8.52
N THR A 267 -41.16 -44.04 -7.91
CA THR A 267 -40.99 -43.93 -6.46
C THR A 267 -40.37 -42.58 -6.14
N ASP A 268 -41.08 -41.76 -5.37
CA ASP A 268 -40.58 -40.46 -4.92
C ASP A 268 -39.54 -40.66 -3.81
N LEU A 269 -38.28 -40.37 -4.13
CA LEU A 269 -37.14 -40.40 -3.20
C LEU A 269 -36.55 -39.00 -2.96
N SER A 270 -37.30 -37.93 -3.26
CA SER A 270 -36.83 -36.55 -3.10
C SER A 270 -36.39 -36.23 -1.66
N ALA A 271 -37.11 -36.75 -0.65
CA ALA A 271 -36.75 -36.61 0.76
C ALA A 271 -35.40 -37.29 1.10
N TRP A 272 -35.00 -38.31 0.32
CA TRP A 272 -33.79 -39.09 0.52
C TRP A 272 -32.57 -38.58 -0.26
N ASP A 273 -32.74 -37.67 -1.22
CA ASP A 273 -31.66 -37.26 -2.14
C ASP A 273 -30.40 -36.76 -1.42
N LYS A 274 -30.55 -35.95 -0.37
CA LYS A 274 -29.40 -35.45 0.41
C LYS A 274 -28.65 -36.58 1.11
N ALA A 275 -29.37 -37.51 1.73
CA ALA A 275 -28.80 -38.63 2.44
C ALA A 275 -28.17 -39.63 1.45
N ARG A 276 -28.85 -39.91 0.33
CA ARG A 276 -28.38 -40.73 -0.80
C ARG A 276 -27.03 -40.25 -1.33
N LEU A 277 -26.88 -38.94 -1.58
CA LEU A 277 -25.63 -38.36 -2.10
C LEU A 277 -24.50 -38.33 -1.05
N THR A 278 -24.82 -38.34 0.24
CA THR A 278 -23.85 -38.34 1.34
C THR A 278 -23.60 -39.74 1.95
N TYR A 279 -24.27 -40.77 1.44
CA TYR A 279 -24.16 -42.15 1.93
C TYR A 279 -22.72 -42.69 1.88
N ASN A 280 -22.09 -42.68 0.71
CA ASN A 280 -20.75 -43.23 0.52
C ASN A 280 -19.71 -42.64 1.51
N PRO A 281 -19.55 -41.31 1.63
CA PRO A 281 -18.58 -40.76 2.58
C PRO A 281 -18.92 -41.11 4.03
N ASN A 282 -20.20 -41.18 4.41
CA ASN A 282 -20.61 -41.60 5.76
C ASN A 282 -20.29 -43.07 6.02
N PHE A 283 -20.61 -43.96 5.08
CA PHE A 283 -20.31 -45.39 5.16
C PHE A 283 -18.79 -45.63 5.30
N ARG A 284 -17.98 -44.96 4.47
CA ARG A 284 -16.52 -45.11 4.52
C ARG A 284 -15.93 -44.74 5.89
N ARG A 285 -16.47 -43.71 6.53
CA ARG A 285 -16.00 -43.23 7.85
C ARG A 285 -16.51 -44.08 9.00
N ALA A 286 -17.81 -44.36 9.02
CA ALA A 286 -18.47 -45.03 10.12
C ALA A 286 -18.23 -46.55 10.08
N VAL A 287 -18.49 -47.18 8.93
CA VAL A 287 -18.44 -48.64 8.77
C VAL A 287 -17.02 -49.11 8.50
N LEU A 288 -16.37 -48.58 7.46
CA LEU A 288 -15.03 -49.05 7.07
C LEU A 288 -13.89 -48.42 7.88
N ALA A 289 -14.17 -47.42 8.71
CA ALA A 289 -13.17 -46.67 9.47
C ALA A 289 -12.04 -46.04 8.61
N VAL A 290 -12.26 -45.84 7.30
CA VAL A 290 -11.31 -45.21 6.37
C VAL A 290 -11.67 -43.75 6.12
N LYS A 291 -10.66 -42.92 5.77
CA LYS A 291 -10.88 -41.49 5.46
C LYS A 291 -11.61 -40.71 6.59
N ARG A 292 -11.41 -41.10 7.87
CA ARG A 292 -12.06 -40.48 9.04
C ARG A 292 -11.93 -38.95 9.06
N TYR A 293 -10.73 -38.45 8.79
CA TYR A 293 -10.41 -37.01 8.80
C TYR A 293 -10.09 -36.44 7.42
N GLY A 294 -10.31 -37.22 6.35
CA GLY A 294 -9.97 -36.84 4.98
C GLY A 294 -11.20 -36.81 4.06
N PRO A 295 -11.04 -36.30 2.82
CA PRO A 295 -12.10 -36.36 1.83
C PRO A 295 -12.38 -37.81 1.44
N ALA A 296 -13.63 -38.24 1.68
CA ALA A 296 -14.14 -39.57 1.42
C ALA A 296 -15.03 -39.63 0.15
N SER A 297 -15.43 -38.48 -0.40
CA SER A 297 -16.13 -38.40 -1.70
C SER A 297 -15.36 -37.56 -2.72
N LEU A 298 -15.75 -37.70 -4.00
CA LEU A 298 -15.23 -36.88 -5.09
C LEU A 298 -15.48 -35.39 -4.82
N MET A 299 -16.70 -35.06 -4.39
CA MET A 299 -17.13 -33.68 -4.10
C MET A 299 -16.34 -33.05 -2.94
N GLU A 300 -16.12 -33.80 -1.85
CA GLU A 300 -15.31 -33.33 -0.74
C GLU A 300 -13.85 -33.09 -1.15
N ARG A 301 -13.28 -33.96 -2.00
CA ARG A 301 -11.93 -33.79 -2.55
C ARG A 301 -11.85 -32.55 -3.44
N MET A 302 -12.81 -32.38 -4.35
CA MET A 302 -12.93 -31.21 -5.23
C MET A 302 -12.97 -29.91 -4.44
N LEU A 303 -13.83 -29.85 -3.42
CA LEU A 303 -13.99 -28.69 -2.58
C LEU A 303 -12.69 -28.37 -1.83
N LEU A 304 -12.06 -29.39 -1.25
CA LEU A 304 -10.79 -29.22 -0.53
C LEU A 304 -9.67 -28.72 -1.44
N GLN A 305 -9.49 -29.32 -2.62
CA GLN A 305 -8.45 -28.90 -3.57
C GLN A 305 -8.71 -27.48 -4.09
N SER A 306 -9.97 -27.13 -4.37
CA SER A 306 -10.35 -25.80 -4.85
C SER A 306 -10.13 -24.71 -3.80
N VAL A 307 -10.57 -24.96 -2.55
CA VAL A 307 -10.34 -24.05 -1.43
C VAL A 307 -8.84 -23.91 -1.15
N THR A 308 -8.09 -25.01 -1.18
CA THR A 308 -6.63 -24.98 -1.00
C THR A 308 -5.95 -24.18 -2.11
N LEU A 309 -6.33 -24.37 -3.37
CA LEU A 309 -5.79 -23.62 -4.50
C LEU A 309 -6.06 -22.11 -4.37
N LEU A 310 -7.28 -21.74 -3.98
CA LEU A 310 -7.67 -20.34 -3.77
C LEU A 310 -6.86 -19.69 -2.64
N LEU A 311 -6.82 -20.33 -1.47
CA LEU A 311 -6.05 -19.85 -0.31
C LEU A 311 -4.56 -19.77 -0.63
N PHE A 312 -4.04 -20.78 -1.34
CA PHE A 312 -2.66 -20.80 -1.82
C PHE A 312 -2.37 -19.64 -2.76
N GLY A 313 -3.23 -19.37 -3.74
CA GLY A 313 -3.07 -18.25 -4.66
C GLY A 313 -3.05 -16.89 -3.95
N ILE A 314 -3.95 -16.68 -2.99
CA ILE A 314 -4.00 -15.45 -2.18
C ILE A 314 -2.72 -15.32 -1.33
N ALA A 315 -2.31 -16.39 -0.67
CA ALA A 315 -1.12 -16.40 0.17
C ALA A 315 0.16 -16.19 -0.65
N ALA A 316 0.33 -16.93 -1.76
CA ALA A 316 1.46 -16.79 -2.68
C ALA A 316 1.59 -15.35 -3.20
N HIS A 317 0.49 -14.70 -3.59
CA HIS A 317 0.51 -13.30 -3.99
C HIS A 317 0.93 -12.35 -2.86
N ARG A 318 0.40 -12.54 -1.65
CA ARG A 318 0.80 -11.74 -0.48
C ARG A 318 2.29 -11.93 -0.17
N ILE A 319 2.77 -13.16 -0.24
CA ILE A 319 4.16 -13.54 0.02
C ILE A 319 5.09 -12.91 -1.02
N LEU A 320 4.82 -13.09 -2.31
CA LEU A 320 5.63 -12.56 -3.42
C LEU A 320 5.68 -11.03 -3.47
N ARG A 321 4.64 -10.34 -2.98
CA ARG A 321 4.65 -8.87 -2.85
C ARG A 321 5.65 -8.37 -1.81
N ARG A 322 5.98 -9.18 -0.82
CA ARG A 322 6.91 -8.83 0.27
C ARG A 322 8.37 -9.16 -0.05
N ILE A 323 8.62 -9.99 -1.07
CA ILE A 323 9.97 -10.37 -1.48
C ILE A 323 10.48 -9.37 -2.54
N PRO A 324 11.66 -8.76 -2.35
CA PRO A 324 12.25 -7.84 -3.31
C PRO A 324 12.57 -8.53 -4.63
N TRP A 325 12.67 -7.75 -5.71
CA TRP A 325 13.04 -8.27 -7.02
C TRP A 325 14.48 -8.82 -6.99
N GLY A 326 14.68 -10.02 -7.50
CA GLY A 326 15.98 -10.70 -7.47
C GLY A 326 15.86 -12.22 -7.51
N PRO A 327 16.98 -12.94 -7.32
CA PRO A 327 17.01 -14.41 -7.40
C PRO A 327 16.12 -15.08 -6.34
N TYR A 328 15.96 -14.48 -5.15
CA TYR A 328 15.08 -15.01 -4.09
C TYR A 328 13.62 -15.02 -4.51
N ARG A 329 13.16 -13.94 -5.16
CA ARG A 329 11.80 -13.85 -5.68
C ARG A 329 11.57 -14.78 -6.85
N ALA A 330 12.55 -14.94 -7.75
CA ALA A 330 12.44 -15.88 -8.86
C ALA A 330 12.29 -17.32 -8.34
N ALA A 331 13.17 -17.77 -7.43
CA ALA A 331 13.12 -19.13 -6.88
C ALA A 331 11.79 -19.42 -6.14
N ASN A 332 11.31 -18.47 -5.31
CA ASN A 332 10.02 -18.59 -4.62
C ASN A 332 8.84 -18.56 -5.59
N PHE A 333 8.90 -17.72 -6.63
CA PHE A 333 7.85 -17.64 -7.66
C PHE A 333 7.71 -18.98 -8.39
N TYR A 334 8.81 -19.59 -8.85
CA TYR A 334 8.74 -20.89 -9.51
C TYR A 334 8.26 -21.99 -8.57
N ALA A 335 8.73 -22.01 -7.31
CA ALA A 335 8.22 -22.97 -6.32
C ALA A 335 6.68 -22.84 -6.16
N MET A 336 6.18 -21.62 -5.98
CA MET A 336 4.73 -21.38 -5.85
C MET A 336 3.95 -21.71 -7.12
N LEU A 337 4.50 -21.40 -8.29
CA LEU A 337 3.90 -21.73 -9.58
C LEU A 337 3.76 -23.25 -9.74
N PHE A 338 4.80 -24.03 -9.42
CA PHE A 338 4.74 -25.49 -9.56
C PHE A 338 3.84 -26.15 -8.52
N VAL A 339 3.74 -25.63 -7.29
CA VAL A 339 2.72 -26.09 -6.33
C VAL A 339 1.31 -25.79 -6.85
N PHE A 340 1.08 -24.59 -7.39
CA PHE A 340 -0.20 -24.21 -7.99
C PHE A 340 -0.57 -25.13 -9.15
N VAL A 341 0.35 -25.35 -10.09
CA VAL A 341 0.17 -26.26 -11.23
C VAL A 341 -0.10 -27.69 -10.74
N TRP A 342 0.54 -28.14 -9.67
CA TRP A 342 0.32 -29.48 -9.15
C TRP A 342 -1.10 -29.69 -8.62
N ILE A 343 -1.62 -28.76 -7.82
CA ILE A 343 -3.01 -28.82 -7.34
C ILE A 343 -3.97 -28.71 -8.53
N PHE A 344 -3.69 -27.80 -9.47
CA PHE A 344 -4.51 -27.61 -10.66
C PHE A 344 -4.62 -28.89 -11.50
N LEU A 345 -3.51 -29.58 -11.75
CA LEU A 345 -3.51 -30.90 -12.43
C LEU A 345 -4.28 -31.96 -11.63
N GLY A 346 -4.23 -31.90 -10.30
CA GLY A 346 -5.03 -32.77 -9.43
C GLY A 346 -6.54 -32.55 -9.58
N ILE A 347 -6.97 -31.30 -9.74
CA ILE A 347 -8.35 -30.93 -10.03
C ILE A 347 -8.72 -31.40 -11.44
N LEU A 348 -7.91 -31.11 -12.46
CA LEU A 348 -8.17 -31.58 -13.84
C LEU A 348 -8.31 -33.10 -13.91
N LYS A 349 -7.40 -33.85 -13.28
CA LYS A 349 -7.47 -35.31 -13.17
C LYS A 349 -8.81 -35.78 -12.58
N THR A 350 -9.31 -35.05 -11.59
CA THR A 350 -10.49 -35.48 -10.82
C THR A 350 -11.80 -35.00 -11.47
N LEU A 351 -11.75 -33.98 -12.33
CA LEU A 351 -12.88 -33.53 -13.17
C LEU A 351 -12.99 -34.32 -14.48
N SER A 352 -11.87 -34.88 -14.96
CA SER A 352 -11.85 -35.59 -16.23
C SER A 352 -12.63 -36.90 -16.15
N VAL A 353 -13.49 -37.10 -17.13
CA VAL A 353 -14.25 -38.34 -17.36
C VAL A 353 -13.49 -39.26 -18.29
N ASP A 354 -12.65 -38.70 -19.17
CA ASP A 354 -11.86 -39.46 -20.14
C ASP A 354 -10.69 -40.16 -19.42
N PRO A 355 -10.59 -41.50 -19.53
CA PRO A 355 -9.48 -42.28 -18.98
C PRO A 355 -8.10 -41.81 -19.43
N ASP A 356 -7.94 -41.40 -20.69
CA ASP A 356 -6.67 -40.94 -21.25
C ASP A 356 -6.28 -39.57 -20.68
N ILE A 357 -7.23 -38.62 -20.62
CA ILE A 357 -6.96 -37.31 -20.02
C ILE A 357 -6.63 -37.48 -18.53
N THR A 358 -7.35 -38.36 -17.82
CA THR A 358 -7.07 -38.70 -16.42
C THR A 358 -5.67 -39.29 -16.26
N ARG A 359 -5.25 -40.18 -17.18
CA ARG A 359 -3.90 -40.79 -17.23
C ARG A 359 -2.83 -39.74 -17.49
N TYR A 360 -2.96 -38.90 -18.50
CA TYR A 360 -1.96 -37.88 -18.82
C TYR A 360 -1.91 -36.76 -17.78
N CYS A 361 -3.04 -36.37 -17.18
CA CYS A 361 -3.04 -35.45 -16.03
C CYS A 361 -2.32 -36.07 -14.83
N TRP A 362 -2.50 -37.38 -14.60
CA TRP A 362 -1.75 -38.11 -13.58
C TRP A 362 -0.25 -38.11 -13.86
N PHE A 363 0.21 -38.39 -15.09
CA PHE A 363 1.63 -38.31 -15.46
C PHE A 363 2.17 -36.88 -15.33
N ALA A 364 1.40 -35.87 -15.77
CA ALA A 364 1.76 -34.47 -15.65
C ALA A 364 2.01 -34.04 -14.21
N THR A 365 1.38 -34.67 -13.21
CA THR A 365 1.65 -34.38 -11.79
C THR A 365 3.11 -34.65 -11.37
N TYR A 366 3.88 -35.42 -12.15
CA TYR A 366 5.29 -35.67 -11.88
C TYR A 366 6.19 -34.50 -12.28
N ILE A 367 5.77 -33.63 -13.21
CA ILE A 367 6.53 -32.43 -13.59
C ILE A 367 6.78 -31.53 -12.37
N PRO A 368 5.75 -31.04 -11.65
CA PRO A 368 5.97 -30.24 -10.44
C PRO A 368 6.67 -31.07 -9.34
N ARG A 369 6.39 -32.37 -9.22
CA ARG A 369 7.07 -33.25 -8.25
C ARG A 369 8.59 -33.27 -8.45
N HIS A 370 9.09 -33.31 -9.68
CA HIS A 370 10.53 -33.28 -9.96
C HIS A 370 11.15 -31.89 -9.89
N ILE A 371 10.41 -30.84 -10.24
CA ILE A 371 10.95 -29.46 -10.29
C ILE A 371 10.96 -28.80 -8.90
N LEU A 372 9.99 -29.08 -8.02
CA LEU A 372 9.92 -28.49 -6.69
C LEU A 372 11.17 -28.73 -5.82
N PRO A 373 11.76 -29.95 -5.78
CA PRO A 373 13.04 -30.19 -5.11
C PRO A 373 14.19 -29.33 -5.64
N ILE A 374 14.21 -29.02 -6.95
CA ILE A 374 15.19 -28.10 -7.55
C ILE A 374 14.96 -26.68 -7.04
N CYS A 375 13.72 -26.21 -7.01
CA CYS A 375 13.40 -24.89 -6.45
C CYS A 375 13.81 -24.79 -4.98
N TRP A 376 13.52 -25.82 -4.18
CA TRP A 376 13.96 -25.93 -2.78
C TRP A 376 15.49 -25.84 -2.65
N TYR A 377 16.21 -26.64 -3.43
CA TYR A 377 17.67 -26.64 -3.44
C TYR A 377 18.21 -25.25 -3.82
N CYS A 378 17.68 -24.61 -4.86
CA CYS A 378 18.06 -23.27 -5.28
C CYS A 378 17.80 -22.23 -4.18
N MET A 379 16.67 -22.29 -3.48
CA MET A 379 16.37 -21.40 -2.35
C MET A 379 17.38 -21.60 -1.21
N CYS A 380 17.71 -22.83 -0.86
CA CYS A 380 18.67 -23.13 0.21
C CYS A 380 20.11 -22.76 -0.17
N PHE A 381 20.50 -23.00 -1.42
CA PHE A 381 21.82 -22.62 -1.94
C PHE A 381 21.97 -21.10 -1.97
N LEU A 382 20.94 -20.39 -2.46
CA LEU A 382 20.88 -18.95 -2.44
C LEU A 382 20.92 -18.42 -1.01
N HIS A 383 20.20 -19.06 -0.09
CA HIS A 383 20.27 -18.72 1.32
C HIS A 383 21.68 -18.87 1.90
N ARG A 384 22.44 -19.89 1.50
CA ARG A 384 23.80 -20.13 2.04
C ARG A 384 24.87 -19.21 1.44
N TYR A 385 24.83 -19.00 0.12
CA TYR A 385 25.91 -18.38 -0.64
C TYR A 385 25.55 -17.01 -1.24
N ASP A 386 24.32 -16.53 -1.02
CA ASP A 386 23.76 -15.28 -1.55
C ASP A 386 23.87 -15.12 -3.09
N ARG A 387 24.03 -16.26 -3.78
CA ARG A 387 23.99 -16.39 -5.24
C ARG A 387 23.28 -17.68 -5.64
N LEU A 388 22.75 -17.73 -6.86
CA LEU A 388 22.17 -18.96 -7.41
C LEU A 388 23.26 -20.02 -7.69
N PRO A 389 22.90 -21.31 -7.73
CA PRO A 389 23.78 -22.34 -8.26
C PRO A 389 24.27 -21.98 -9.67
N SER A 390 25.40 -22.57 -10.08
CA SER A 390 25.94 -22.32 -11.42
C SER A 390 24.89 -22.68 -12.49
N ARG A 391 24.87 -21.92 -13.59
CA ARG A 391 23.94 -22.17 -14.71
C ARG A 391 24.04 -23.61 -15.22
N LYS A 392 25.26 -24.16 -15.28
CA LYS A 392 25.51 -25.56 -15.66
C LYS A 392 24.84 -26.55 -14.70
N SER A 393 24.97 -26.32 -13.39
CA SER A 393 24.33 -27.17 -12.36
C SER A 393 22.80 -27.10 -12.44
N MET A 394 22.22 -25.91 -12.60
CA MET A 394 20.77 -25.76 -12.75
C MET A 394 20.26 -26.44 -14.02
N ILE A 395 20.94 -26.27 -15.16
CA ILE A 395 20.58 -26.96 -16.41
C ILE A 395 20.66 -28.48 -16.23
N PHE A 396 21.71 -28.99 -15.58
CA PHE A 396 21.88 -30.42 -15.35
C PHE A 396 20.75 -31.00 -14.48
N MET A 397 20.42 -30.37 -13.35
CA MET A 397 19.30 -30.81 -12.50
C MET A 397 17.97 -30.76 -13.24
N SER A 398 17.71 -29.68 -13.98
CA SER A 398 16.49 -29.52 -14.78
C SER A 398 16.40 -30.55 -15.91
N LEU A 399 17.53 -30.91 -16.54
CA LEU A 399 17.59 -31.95 -17.56
C LEU A 399 17.22 -33.32 -16.96
N ILE A 400 17.76 -33.66 -15.79
CA ILE A 400 17.38 -34.91 -15.10
C ILE A 400 15.89 -34.91 -14.76
N ALA A 401 15.35 -33.81 -14.21
CA ALA A 401 13.92 -33.69 -13.91
C ALA A 401 13.04 -33.82 -15.17
N LEU A 402 13.48 -33.25 -16.30
CA LEU A 402 12.80 -33.37 -17.58
C LEU A 402 12.83 -34.82 -18.08
N LEU A 403 13.99 -35.49 -18.05
CA LEU A 403 14.14 -36.88 -18.46
C LEU A 403 13.30 -37.82 -17.59
N LEU A 404 13.31 -37.64 -16.27
CA LEU A 404 12.47 -38.41 -15.35
C LEU A 404 10.99 -38.17 -15.62
N SER A 405 10.57 -36.92 -15.88
CA SER A 405 9.19 -36.62 -16.22
C SER A 405 8.80 -37.27 -17.55
N ALA A 406 9.64 -37.17 -18.58
CA ALA A 406 9.42 -37.81 -19.87
C ALA A 406 9.33 -39.35 -19.72
N TYR A 407 10.17 -39.93 -18.87
CA TYR A 407 10.13 -41.35 -18.55
C TYR A 407 8.82 -41.78 -17.88
N VAL A 408 8.19 -40.91 -17.08
CA VAL A 408 6.82 -41.15 -16.59
C VAL A 408 5.81 -41.10 -17.73
N PHE A 409 5.91 -40.12 -18.64
CA PHE A 409 5.00 -40.01 -19.79
C PHE A 409 5.13 -41.18 -20.77
N THR A 410 6.30 -41.79 -20.88
CA THR A 410 6.53 -42.99 -21.70
C THR A 410 6.18 -44.29 -20.99
N ASN A 411 5.60 -44.24 -19.78
CA ASN A 411 5.36 -45.44 -18.98
C ASN A 411 4.55 -46.50 -19.72
N ASP A 412 3.63 -46.11 -20.60
CA ASP A 412 2.82 -47.05 -21.39
C ASP A 412 3.69 -47.97 -22.28
N LEU A 413 4.90 -47.55 -22.63
CA LEU A 413 5.84 -48.33 -23.46
C LEU A 413 6.66 -49.37 -22.68
N HIS A 414 6.96 -49.10 -21.40
CA HIS A 414 7.94 -49.90 -20.65
C HIS A 414 7.41 -50.40 -19.29
N GLN A 415 6.39 -49.76 -18.73
CA GLN A 415 5.76 -50.11 -17.45
C GLN A 415 6.74 -50.23 -16.26
N GLN A 416 7.83 -49.47 -16.31
CA GLN A 416 8.88 -49.50 -15.28
C GLN A 416 8.65 -48.47 -14.17
N VAL A 417 7.79 -47.47 -14.38
CA VAL A 417 7.38 -46.51 -13.35
C VAL A 417 6.12 -47.01 -12.66
N PHE A 418 5.07 -47.30 -13.43
CA PHE A 418 3.85 -47.94 -12.96
C PHE A 418 3.66 -49.25 -13.71
N ILE A 419 3.52 -50.32 -12.94
CA ILE A 419 3.18 -51.64 -13.45
C ILE A 419 1.67 -51.77 -13.29
N TYR A 420 0.96 -51.84 -14.41
CA TYR A 420 -0.49 -51.95 -14.43
C TYR A 420 -0.93 -53.31 -13.92
N SER A 421 -1.93 -53.33 -13.05
CA SER A 421 -2.47 -54.59 -12.53
C SER A 421 -3.36 -55.29 -13.57
N HIS A 422 -3.95 -54.53 -14.50
CA HIS A 422 -4.88 -55.00 -15.52
C HIS A 422 -4.64 -54.29 -16.85
N GLU A 423 -5.13 -54.89 -17.95
CA GLU A 423 -4.98 -54.34 -19.30
C GLU A 423 -5.91 -53.15 -19.57
N ASP A 424 -7.00 -52.98 -18.81
CA ASP A 424 -7.98 -51.91 -19.00
C ASP A 424 -7.43 -50.52 -18.63
N PRO A 425 -7.25 -49.60 -19.60
CA PRO A 425 -6.75 -48.25 -19.35
C PRO A 425 -7.56 -47.43 -18.34
N ALA A 426 -8.86 -47.70 -18.20
CA ALA A 426 -9.72 -47.00 -17.24
C ALA A 426 -9.38 -47.31 -15.78
N THR A 427 -8.71 -48.44 -15.53
CA THR A 427 -8.37 -48.89 -14.17
C THR A 427 -6.98 -48.48 -13.70
N TRP A 428 -6.07 -48.15 -14.64
CA TRP A 428 -4.65 -47.91 -14.37
C TRP A 428 -4.39 -46.81 -13.33
N ALA A 429 -5.23 -45.78 -13.29
CA ALA A 429 -5.06 -44.67 -12.33
C ALA A 429 -5.31 -45.07 -10.87
N ASN A 430 -6.01 -46.19 -10.63
CA ASN A 430 -6.44 -46.66 -9.32
C ASN A 430 -5.81 -47.99 -8.92
N GLN A 431 -5.38 -48.80 -9.89
CA GLN A 431 -4.84 -50.15 -9.69
C GLN A 431 -3.50 -50.26 -10.43
N TYR A 432 -2.42 -50.03 -9.68
CA TYR A 432 -1.06 -50.16 -10.16
C TYR A 432 -0.12 -50.48 -9.00
N SER A 433 1.03 -51.05 -9.34
CA SER A 433 2.17 -51.15 -8.43
C SER A 433 3.30 -50.24 -8.88
N ASN A 434 4.15 -49.82 -7.93
CA ASN A 434 5.27 -48.93 -8.21
C ASN A 434 6.49 -49.74 -8.65
N GLY A 435 7.00 -49.46 -9.85
CA GLY A 435 8.21 -50.09 -10.39
C GLY A 435 9.50 -49.38 -9.96
N PHE A 436 10.64 -49.85 -10.48
CA PHE A 436 11.95 -49.26 -10.18
C PHE A 436 12.06 -47.79 -10.63
N GLY A 437 11.45 -47.42 -11.75
CA GLY A 437 11.42 -46.05 -12.26
C GLY A 437 10.79 -45.06 -11.29
N TYR A 438 9.75 -45.49 -10.57
CA TYR A 438 9.15 -44.71 -9.49
C TYR A 438 10.15 -44.47 -8.34
N ASN A 439 10.90 -45.51 -7.96
CA ASN A 439 11.93 -45.39 -6.92
C ASN A 439 13.06 -44.43 -7.35
N LEU A 440 13.47 -44.45 -8.63
CA LEU A 440 14.45 -43.51 -9.17
C LEU A 440 13.97 -42.04 -9.06
N SER A 441 12.70 -41.79 -9.37
CA SER A 441 12.04 -40.49 -9.18
C SER A 441 12.08 -40.02 -7.72
N LEU A 442 11.82 -40.94 -6.78
CA LEU A 442 11.90 -40.65 -5.34
C LEU A 442 13.34 -40.32 -4.91
N VAL A 443 14.32 -41.13 -5.30
CA VAL A 443 15.74 -40.93 -4.95
C VAL A 443 16.22 -39.55 -5.42
N PHE A 444 15.91 -39.17 -6.67
CA PHE A 444 16.24 -37.83 -7.17
C PHE A 444 15.63 -36.73 -6.31
N SER A 445 14.32 -36.82 -6.05
CA SER A 445 13.57 -35.80 -5.29
C SER A 445 14.09 -35.66 -3.86
N PHE A 446 14.27 -36.79 -3.15
CA PHE A 446 14.76 -36.79 -1.76
C PHE A 446 16.22 -36.36 -1.66
N SER A 447 17.07 -36.71 -2.62
CA SER A 447 18.48 -36.29 -2.62
C SER A 447 18.61 -34.76 -2.65
N LEU A 448 17.80 -34.08 -3.47
CA LEU A 448 17.78 -32.61 -3.55
C LEU A 448 17.18 -31.97 -2.30
N VAL A 449 16.15 -32.59 -1.71
CA VAL A 449 15.58 -32.13 -0.44
C VAL A 449 16.61 -32.20 0.68
N ILE A 450 17.31 -33.33 0.82
CA ILE A 450 18.38 -33.55 1.81
C ILE A 450 19.56 -32.61 1.56
N ALA A 451 19.99 -32.44 0.30
CA ALA A 451 21.06 -31.52 -0.06
C ALA A 451 20.69 -30.07 0.30
N GLY A 452 19.47 -29.64 -0.04
CA GLY A 452 18.96 -28.32 0.33
C GLY A 452 18.92 -28.13 1.85
N LEU A 453 18.40 -29.12 2.59
CA LEU A 453 18.37 -29.09 4.06
C LEU A 453 19.79 -29.03 4.67
N THR A 454 20.75 -29.74 4.10
CA THR A 454 22.15 -29.71 4.55
C THR A 454 22.77 -28.33 4.34
N LEU A 455 22.53 -27.69 3.19
CA LEU A 455 22.99 -26.33 2.91
C LEU A 455 22.34 -25.32 3.87
N PHE A 456 21.07 -25.52 4.16
CA PHE A 456 20.27 -24.71 5.06
C PHE A 456 20.81 -24.76 6.50
N ILE A 457 21.04 -25.96 7.05
CA ILE A 457 21.51 -26.16 8.42
C ILE A 457 22.95 -25.62 8.60
N ARG A 458 23.81 -25.79 7.60
CA ARG A 458 25.23 -25.42 7.73
C ARG A 458 25.49 -23.90 7.77
N LYS A 459 24.49 -23.02 7.57
CA LYS A 459 24.71 -21.56 7.59
C LYS A 459 24.86 -21.10 9.05
N ASN A 460 25.86 -20.27 9.33
CA ASN A 460 25.99 -19.64 10.64
C ASN A 460 24.83 -18.66 10.84
N MET A 461 23.94 -18.98 11.78
CA MET A 461 22.75 -18.21 12.08
C MET A 461 22.83 -17.61 13.48
N THR A 462 22.26 -16.43 13.64
CA THR A 462 22.12 -15.82 14.97
C THR A 462 21.20 -16.67 15.86
N ARG A 463 21.33 -16.58 17.20
CA ARG A 463 20.49 -17.35 18.14
C ARG A 463 18.98 -17.15 17.90
N ARG A 464 18.57 -15.95 17.47
CA ARG A 464 17.19 -15.63 17.10
C ARG A 464 16.76 -16.40 15.84
N GLN A 465 17.58 -16.39 14.79
CA GLN A 465 17.34 -17.13 13.55
C GLN A 465 17.35 -18.65 13.78
N GLN A 466 18.20 -19.17 14.66
CA GLN A 466 18.21 -20.60 15.04
C GLN A 466 16.90 -21.04 15.70
N ARG A 467 16.38 -20.28 16.69
CA ARG A 467 15.08 -20.57 17.32
C ARG A 467 13.93 -20.58 16.31
N GLN A 468 13.97 -19.69 15.32
CA GLN A 468 12.95 -19.57 14.28
C GLN A 468 13.06 -20.68 13.23
N MET A 469 14.29 -21.12 12.93
CA MET A 469 14.55 -22.31 12.14
C MET A 469 14.03 -23.60 12.78
N VAL A 470 14.00 -23.70 14.11
CA VAL A 470 13.41 -24.86 14.78
C VAL A 470 11.93 -24.99 14.41
N TYR A 471 11.17 -23.89 14.33
CA TYR A 471 9.77 -23.92 13.90
C TYR A 471 9.62 -24.30 12.42
N ALA A 472 10.38 -23.66 11.52
CA ALA A 472 10.33 -23.96 10.10
C ALA A 472 10.83 -25.39 9.77
N GLY A 473 11.86 -25.83 10.47
CA GLY A 473 12.41 -27.18 10.42
C GLY A 473 11.47 -28.22 11.01
N ALA A 474 10.72 -27.90 12.07
CA ALA A 474 9.68 -28.77 12.61
C ALA A 474 8.57 -29.01 11.57
N PHE A 475 8.13 -27.97 10.84
CA PHE A 475 7.16 -28.15 9.74
C PHE A 475 7.71 -29.01 8.60
N LEU A 476 8.98 -28.82 8.21
CA LEU A 476 9.62 -29.65 7.19
C LEU A 476 9.75 -31.11 7.65
N MET A 477 10.16 -31.33 8.90
CA MET A 477 10.24 -32.67 9.50
C MET A 477 8.87 -33.33 9.57
N LEU A 478 7.81 -32.58 9.88
CA LEU A 478 6.45 -33.08 9.90
C LEU A 478 5.95 -33.43 8.48
N LEU A 479 6.30 -32.63 7.47
CA LEU A 479 6.06 -32.96 6.07
C LEU A 479 6.80 -34.24 5.65
N ILE A 480 8.09 -34.37 6.01
CA ILE A 480 8.88 -35.56 5.68
C ILE A 480 8.29 -36.79 6.39
N ALA A 481 7.97 -36.68 7.68
CA ALA A 481 7.32 -37.74 8.45
C ALA A 481 5.99 -38.15 7.82
N TYR A 482 5.18 -37.18 7.39
CA TYR A 482 3.95 -37.43 6.65
C TYR A 482 4.20 -38.24 5.36
N GLN A 483 5.16 -37.81 4.53
CA GLN A 483 5.49 -38.52 3.29
C GLN A 483 5.97 -39.96 3.56
N PHE A 484 6.76 -40.18 4.61
CA PHE A 484 7.17 -41.52 5.02
C PHE A 484 6.00 -42.36 5.51
N THR A 485 5.11 -41.81 6.35
CA THR A 485 3.90 -42.54 6.79
C THR A 485 2.97 -42.87 5.63
N TYR A 486 2.85 -41.96 4.66
CA TYR A 486 2.08 -42.18 3.44
C TYR A 486 2.69 -43.30 2.59
N LEU A 487 4.02 -43.31 2.43
CA LEU A 487 4.75 -44.35 1.70
C LEU A 487 4.67 -45.72 2.42
N ALA A 488 4.70 -45.72 3.75
CA ALA A 488 4.54 -46.92 4.58
C ALA A 488 3.08 -47.43 4.66
N GLY A 489 2.14 -46.76 3.97
CA GLY A 489 0.73 -47.16 3.95
C GLY A 489 -0.06 -46.83 5.21
N VAL A 490 0.52 -46.09 6.17
CA VAL A 490 -0.13 -45.70 7.43
C VAL A 490 -1.03 -44.49 7.19
N LYS A 491 -2.30 -44.74 6.85
CA LYS A 491 -3.30 -43.70 6.48
C LYS A 491 -4.11 -43.15 7.66
N ASN A 492 -3.69 -43.39 8.90
CA ASN A 492 -4.54 -43.23 10.09
C ASN A 492 -4.65 -41.78 10.63
N ILE A 493 -3.75 -40.87 10.26
CA ILE A 493 -3.65 -39.55 10.92
C ILE A 493 -4.19 -38.43 10.02
N ILE A 494 -3.72 -38.33 8.78
CA ILE A 494 -4.19 -37.35 7.78
C ILE A 494 -4.16 -38.09 6.43
N ASP A 495 -5.30 -38.26 5.77
CA ASP A 495 -5.38 -38.97 4.47
C ASP A 495 -5.70 -37.99 3.33
N LEU A 496 -4.85 -36.95 3.26
CA LEU A 496 -4.86 -35.90 2.25
C LEU A 496 -4.03 -36.34 1.03
N ASP A 497 -4.39 -35.82 -0.14
CA ASP A 497 -3.55 -35.99 -1.31
C ASP A 497 -2.21 -35.24 -1.13
N ILE A 498 -1.16 -35.83 -1.70
CA ILE A 498 0.21 -35.31 -1.64
C ILE A 498 0.28 -33.83 -2.09
N PRO A 499 -0.35 -33.39 -3.19
CA PRO A 499 -0.27 -32.00 -3.65
C PRO A 499 -0.83 -31.01 -2.62
N THR A 500 -2.02 -31.29 -2.07
CA THR A 500 -2.67 -30.48 -1.02
C THR A 500 -1.80 -30.40 0.22
N THR A 501 -1.21 -31.53 0.63
CA THR A 501 -0.34 -31.58 1.81
C THR A 501 0.91 -30.73 1.60
N VAL A 502 1.62 -30.94 0.48
CA VAL A 502 2.81 -30.13 0.13
C VAL A 502 2.46 -28.65 0.05
N ALA A 503 1.31 -28.28 -0.51
CA ALA A 503 0.88 -26.90 -0.60
C ALA A 503 0.66 -26.25 0.77
N ILE A 504 -0.06 -26.93 1.68
CA ILE A 504 -0.30 -26.43 3.05
C ILE A 504 1.03 -26.26 3.79
N PHE A 505 1.91 -27.27 3.77
CA PHE A 505 3.21 -27.17 4.44
C PHE A 505 4.12 -26.12 3.82
N PHE A 506 4.13 -26.00 2.49
CA PHE A 506 4.89 -24.96 1.80
C PHE A 506 4.40 -23.56 2.18
N LEU A 507 3.07 -23.37 2.30
CA LEU A 507 2.50 -22.11 2.79
C LEU A 507 2.88 -21.84 4.24
N LEU A 508 2.73 -22.80 5.14
CA LEU A 508 3.08 -22.65 6.55
C LEU A 508 4.57 -22.33 6.72
N PHE A 509 5.43 -23.04 5.98
CA PHE A 509 6.86 -22.76 5.93
C PHE A 509 7.15 -21.35 5.42
N SER A 510 6.53 -20.95 4.30
CA SER A 510 6.72 -19.63 3.71
C SER A 510 6.20 -18.52 4.62
N LEU A 511 5.04 -18.70 5.27
CA LEU A 511 4.47 -17.75 6.24
C LEU A 511 5.34 -17.65 7.50
N GLY A 512 5.85 -18.77 8.01
CA GLY A 512 6.79 -18.82 9.12
C GLY A 512 8.10 -18.10 8.81
N ALA A 513 8.68 -18.38 7.64
CA ALA A 513 9.87 -17.67 7.15
C ALA A 513 9.61 -16.16 7.00
N GLN A 514 8.42 -15.77 6.54
CA GLN A 514 8.08 -14.35 6.36
C GLN A 514 7.81 -13.59 7.66
N ARG A 515 7.15 -14.20 8.65
CA ARG A 515 6.87 -13.55 9.95
C ARG A 515 8.15 -13.06 10.60
N GLU A 516 9.25 -13.76 10.36
CA GLU A 516 10.55 -13.50 10.96
C GLU A 516 11.58 -12.90 10.00
N ARG A 517 11.13 -12.43 8.82
CA ARG A 517 11.97 -11.74 7.81
C ARG A 517 13.15 -12.58 7.29
N PHE A 518 13.00 -13.89 7.39
CA PHE A 518 13.97 -14.90 7.00
C PHE A 518 13.95 -15.10 5.47
N MET A 519 15.11 -15.36 4.85
CA MET A 519 15.31 -15.42 3.37
C MET A 519 15.15 -14.10 2.60
N GLY A 520 15.81 -13.03 3.06
CA GLY A 520 16.03 -11.82 2.24
C GLY A 520 14.92 -10.77 2.28
N ALA A 521 13.95 -10.89 3.20
CA ALA A 521 12.97 -9.85 3.49
C ALA A 521 13.57 -8.76 4.40
N SER A 522 14.64 -8.11 3.94
CA SER A 522 15.21 -6.95 4.63
C SER A 522 14.35 -5.71 4.38
N LEU A 523 14.01 -4.96 5.43
CA LEU A 523 13.39 -3.63 5.32
C LEU A 523 14.17 -2.72 4.37
N LEU A 524 15.50 -2.88 4.35
CA LEU A 524 16.43 -2.10 3.51
C LEU A 524 16.23 -2.33 2.01
N SER A 525 15.57 -3.43 1.62
CA SER A 525 15.25 -3.72 0.22
C SER A 525 13.92 -3.12 -0.26
N LEU A 526 13.20 -2.37 0.59
CA LEU A 526 11.99 -1.68 0.19
C LEU A 526 12.28 -0.64 -0.90
N PRO A 527 11.35 -0.40 -1.85
CA PRO A 527 11.49 0.65 -2.87
C PRO A 527 11.78 2.03 -2.27
N LEU A 528 11.28 2.28 -1.05
CA LEU A 528 11.50 3.52 -0.30
C LEU A 528 12.99 3.80 -0.07
N PHE A 529 13.78 2.80 0.32
CA PHE A 529 15.22 2.97 0.56
C PHE A 529 16.04 2.95 -0.73
N LYS A 530 15.61 2.14 -1.71
CA LYS A 530 16.28 2.05 -3.03
C LYS A 530 16.18 3.34 -3.84
N ASN A 531 15.02 4.02 -3.80
CA ASN A 531 14.76 5.26 -4.52
C ASN A 531 14.82 6.50 -3.60
N SER A 532 15.41 6.36 -2.41
CA SER A 532 15.63 7.47 -1.50
C SER A 532 16.58 8.50 -2.12
N PHE A 533 16.33 9.79 -1.88
CA PHE A 533 17.25 10.88 -2.24
C PHE A 533 18.49 10.92 -1.33
N TYR A 534 18.44 10.25 -0.18
CA TYR A 534 19.57 10.09 0.72
C TYR A 534 20.47 8.93 0.29
N ALA A 535 21.79 9.08 0.38
CA ALA A 535 22.72 7.97 0.24
C ALA A 535 22.79 7.20 1.56
N ILE A 536 22.45 5.91 1.53
CA ILE A 536 22.27 5.08 2.72
C ILE A 536 23.19 3.87 2.63
N GLY A 537 24.02 3.67 3.65
CA GLY A 537 24.89 2.51 3.82
C GLY A 537 24.70 1.89 5.21
N VAL A 538 24.49 0.59 5.28
CA VAL A 538 24.38 -0.16 6.55
C VAL A 538 25.54 -1.13 6.64
N TYR A 539 26.28 -1.07 7.74
CA TYR A 539 27.48 -1.86 7.99
C TYR A 539 27.30 -2.71 9.24
N ASP A 540 27.89 -3.89 9.26
CA ASP A 540 27.91 -4.75 10.44
C ASP A 540 28.92 -4.25 11.51
N ALA A 541 28.96 -4.94 12.65
CA ALA A 541 29.90 -4.63 13.72
C ALA A 541 31.39 -4.85 13.35
N ALA A 542 31.66 -5.59 12.27
CA ALA A 542 33.00 -5.82 11.72
C ALA A 542 33.37 -4.83 10.59
N GLY A 543 32.48 -3.89 10.25
CA GLY A 543 32.66 -2.90 9.17
C GLY A 543 32.26 -3.38 7.77
N GLN A 544 31.73 -4.58 7.62
CA GLN A 544 31.34 -5.12 6.32
C GLN A 544 29.97 -4.57 5.88
N THR A 545 29.87 -4.16 4.60
CA THR A 545 28.64 -3.64 4.01
C THR A 545 27.51 -4.69 4.01
N ILE A 546 26.41 -4.39 4.69
CA ILE A 546 25.16 -5.16 4.68
C ILE A 546 24.21 -4.67 3.58
N TYR A 547 24.15 -3.35 3.35
CA TYR A 547 23.28 -2.72 2.35
C TYR A 547 23.81 -1.36 1.93
N GLU A 548 23.81 -1.07 0.62
CA GLU A 548 24.04 0.26 0.07
C GLU A 548 22.98 0.52 -1.01
N ASN A 549 22.47 1.76 -1.09
CA ASN A 549 21.64 2.17 -2.21
C ASN A 549 22.51 2.72 -3.36
N ALA A 550 21.95 2.88 -4.56
CA ALA A 550 22.72 3.27 -5.75
C ALA A 550 23.47 4.61 -5.58
N LEU A 551 22.92 5.53 -4.78
CA LEU A 551 23.57 6.79 -4.43
C LEU A 551 24.79 6.54 -3.53
N MET A 552 24.67 5.68 -2.50
CA MET A 552 25.79 5.30 -1.64
C MET A 552 26.89 4.55 -2.42
N GLU A 553 26.52 3.65 -3.33
CA GLU A 553 27.46 2.95 -4.22
C GLU A 553 28.24 3.94 -5.11
N SER A 554 27.56 4.98 -5.61
CA SER A 554 28.19 6.03 -6.42
C SER A 554 29.16 6.93 -5.62
N LEU A 555 29.01 6.94 -4.29
CA LEU A 555 29.85 7.71 -3.36
C LEU A 555 31.07 6.93 -2.87
N ILE A 556 31.18 5.61 -3.10
CA ILE A 556 32.24 4.77 -2.49
C ILE A 556 33.63 5.35 -2.74
N ILE A 557 34.19 5.85 -1.65
CA ILE A 557 35.61 6.06 -1.39
C ILE A 557 36.11 4.72 -0.82
N LYS A 558 37.19 4.16 -1.38
CA LYS A 558 37.88 3.01 -0.74
C LYS A 558 38.17 3.41 0.70
N GLU A 559 37.77 2.57 1.65
CA GLU A 559 37.88 2.60 3.14
C GLU A 559 39.01 3.40 3.84
N LYS A 560 40.01 3.94 3.13
CA LYS A 560 41.19 4.60 3.67
C LYS A 560 41.05 6.10 3.96
N ASP A 561 40.01 6.78 3.48
CA ASP A 561 39.87 8.24 3.69
C ASP A 561 38.69 8.64 4.58
N PHE A 562 38.04 7.70 5.28
CA PHE A 562 37.20 8.11 6.42
C PHE A 562 38.17 8.56 7.52
N PRO A 563 38.25 9.86 7.86
CA PRO A 563 39.05 10.28 8.99
C PRO A 563 38.53 9.50 10.20
N ALA A 564 39.42 9.13 11.11
CA ALA A 564 39.02 8.70 12.43
C ALA A 564 38.26 9.88 13.08
N ILE A 565 36.95 9.96 12.83
CA ILE A 565 36.06 10.98 13.38
C ILE A 565 36.05 10.69 14.88
N SER A 566 36.76 11.54 15.59
CA SER A 566 37.04 11.47 17.01
C SER A 566 35.77 11.18 17.79
N LYS A 567 35.82 10.15 18.63
CA LYS A 567 34.90 9.95 19.76
C LYS A 567 34.88 11.25 20.59
N GLY A 568 33.95 12.15 20.30
CA GLY A 568 33.90 13.43 20.99
C GLY A 568 33.22 14.51 20.17
N GLU A 569 31.97 14.28 19.78
CA GLU A 569 30.94 15.32 19.63
C GLU A 569 29.63 14.58 19.35
N SER A 570 28.87 14.39 20.43
CA SER A 570 27.57 13.71 20.42
C SER A 570 26.48 14.65 19.92
N ASP A 571 26.62 15.16 18.70
CA ASP A 571 25.51 15.79 17.99
C ASP A 571 25.62 15.46 16.50
N GLY A 572 24.75 14.54 16.06
CA GLY A 572 24.85 13.80 14.80
C GLY A 572 24.59 14.64 13.55
N SER A 573 25.47 15.60 13.25
CA SER A 573 25.33 16.51 12.11
C SER A 573 26.65 17.10 11.63
N ALA A 574 27.67 16.26 11.39
CA ALA A 574 28.91 16.73 10.77
C ALA A 574 28.73 16.91 9.25
N GLU A 575 29.18 18.04 8.72
CA GLU A 575 29.25 18.32 7.29
C GLU A 575 30.54 17.71 6.69
N VAL A 576 30.41 16.98 5.59
CA VAL A 576 31.51 16.31 4.90
C VAL A 576 31.49 16.69 3.42
N LEU A 577 32.66 17.05 2.87
CA LEU A 577 32.80 17.47 1.49
C LEU A 577 33.37 16.31 0.66
N ILE A 578 32.58 15.79 -0.29
CA ILE A 578 32.95 14.64 -1.13
C ILE A 578 32.81 15.05 -2.60
N ARG A 579 33.93 15.02 -3.36
CA ARG A 579 33.97 15.32 -4.81
C ARG A 579 33.16 16.56 -5.20
N GLU A 580 33.42 17.68 -4.50
CA GLU A 580 32.80 19.00 -4.73
C GLU A 580 31.31 19.12 -4.31
N ARG A 581 30.76 18.11 -3.63
CA ARG A 581 29.43 18.15 -3.04
C ARG A 581 29.51 18.14 -1.52
N ALA A 582 28.67 18.95 -0.89
CA ALA A 582 28.56 19.03 0.56
C ALA A 582 27.47 18.06 1.02
N PHE A 583 27.82 17.15 1.93
CA PHE A 583 26.89 16.19 2.51
C PHE A 583 26.79 16.40 4.02
N LYS A 584 25.59 16.29 4.56
CA LYS A 584 25.36 16.15 5.99
C LYS A 584 25.22 14.68 6.31
N TYR A 585 26.02 14.20 7.26
CA TYR A 585 26.05 12.79 7.61
C TYR A 585 25.37 12.53 8.98
N TYR A 586 24.61 11.44 9.05
CA TYR A 586 23.95 10.95 10.25
C TYR A 586 24.37 9.50 10.54
N GLU A 587 24.85 9.26 11.75
CA GLU A 587 25.15 7.92 12.26
C GLU A 587 24.01 7.40 13.14
N TYR A 588 23.46 6.24 12.79
CA TYR A 588 22.49 5.54 13.63
C TYR A 588 23.10 4.23 14.14
N PRO A 589 23.39 4.11 15.45
CA PRO A 589 23.86 2.86 16.03
C PRO A 589 22.73 1.81 16.00
N LEU A 590 23.03 0.61 15.51
CA LEU A 590 22.11 -0.53 15.45
C LEU A 590 22.64 -1.64 16.37
N GLU A 591 21.76 -2.50 16.90
CA GLU A 591 22.17 -3.66 17.74
C GLU A 591 23.17 -4.59 17.03
N SER A 592 23.19 -4.59 15.70
CA SER A 592 24.04 -5.45 14.86
C SER A 592 25.08 -4.69 14.03
N GLY A 593 25.29 -3.38 14.27
CA GLY A 593 26.23 -2.57 13.47
C GLY A 593 25.89 -1.07 13.49
N ARG A 594 26.07 -0.39 12.36
CA ARG A 594 25.78 1.05 12.20
C ARG A 594 25.14 1.35 10.84
N ALA A 595 24.23 2.32 10.80
CA ALA A 595 23.70 2.88 9.56
C ALA A 595 24.21 4.29 9.35
N LEU A 596 24.73 4.54 8.16
CA LEU A 596 25.21 5.82 7.67
C LEU A 596 24.17 6.38 6.70
N VAL A 597 23.75 7.63 6.92
CA VAL A 597 22.86 8.36 6.01
C VAL A 597 23.53 9.67 5.62
N PHE A 598 23.70 9.89 4.32
CA PHE A 598 24.23 11.12 3.74
C PHE A 598 23.12 11.88 3.02
N GLU A 599 22.92 13.12 3.43
CA GLU A 599 22.01 14.10 2.83
C GLU A 599 22.81 15.09 1.99
N ASP A 600 22.54 15.19 0.69
CA ASP A 600 23.20 16.17 -0.19
C ASP A 600 22.66 17.57 0.14
N ILE A 601 23.52 18.42 0.72
CA ILE A 601 23.23 19.81 1.07
C ILE A 601 23.94 20.79 0.13
N SER A 602 24.46 20.32 -1.02
CA SER A 602 25.24 21.14 -1.96
C SER A 602 24.46 22.36 -2.45
N ASP A 603 23.18 22.18 -2.80
CA ASP A 603 22.34 23.28 -3.28
C ASP A 603 22.02 24.27 -2.16
N ILE A 604 21.87 23.78 -0.92
CA ILE A 604 21.69 24.63 0.26
C ILE A 604 22.96 25.48 0.49
N LYS A 605 24.16 24.89 0.41
CA LYS A 605 25.43 25.62 0.53
C LYS A 605 25.66 26.62 -0.59
N ARG A 606 25.28 26.28 -1.83
CA ARG A 606 25.32 27.25 -2.95
C ARG A 606 24.41 28.44 -2.69
N LEU A 607 23.21 28.18 -2.19
CA LEU A 607 22.22 29.22 -1.89
C LEU A 607 22.66 30.09 -0.71
N GLU A 608 23.22 29.49 0.33
CA GLU A 608 23.86 30.19 1.46
C GLU A 608 24.99 31.10 0.96
N GLY A 609 25.89 30.59 0.11
CA GLY A 609 26.96 31.37 -0.51
C GLY A 609 26.44 32.53 -1.38
N SER A 610 25.38 32.31 -2.16
CA SER A 610 24.73 33.35 -2.96
C SER A 610 24.08 34.43 -2.09
N LEU A 611 23.43 34.04 -0.99
CA LEU A 611 22.89 34.95 0.00
C LEU A 611 23.99 35.78 0.66
N GLN A 612 25.10 35.15 1.04
CA GLN A 612 26.23 35.82 1.65
C GLN A 612 26.88 36.83 0.69
N GLN A 613 27.04 36.47 -0.58
CA GLN A 613 27.51 37.40 -1.62
C GLN A 613 26.54 38.57 -1.83
N THR A 614 25.23 38.31 -1.84
CA THR A 614 24.20 39.35 -2.00
C THR A 614 24.20 40.29 -0.80
N HIS A 615 24.33 39.75 0.42
CA HIS A 615 24.44 40.53 1.64
C HIS A 615 25.73 41.37 1.66
N GLN A 616 26.87 40.82 1.22
CA GLN A 616 28.12 41.57 1.07
C GLN A 616 27.99 42.70 0.04
N LYS A 617 27.33 42.46 -1.10
CA LYS A 617 27.06 43.51 -2.11
C LYS A 617 26.16 44.61 -1.55
N LEU A 618 25.09 44.24 -0.84
CA LEU A 618 24.18 45.19 -0.19
C LEU A 618 24.91 46.03 0.88
N ASN A 619 25.75 45.41 1.71
CA ASN A 619 26.55 46.13 2.70
C ASN A 619 27.59 47.04 2.04
N ALA A 620 28.23 46.61 0.95
CA ALA A 620 29.16 47.45 0.20
C ALA A 620 28.47 48.67 -0.44
N LEU A 621 27.26 48.48 -0.98
CA LEU A 621 26.42 49.58 -1.49
C LEU A 621 25.95 50.51 -0.36
N GLY A 622 25.55 49.96 0.79
CA GLY A 622 25.21 50.74 1.98
C GLY A 622 26.36 51.62 2.45
N MET A 623 27.58 51.07 2.53
CA MET A 623 28.78 51.83 2.87
C MET A 623 29.13 52.91 1.82
N LEU A 624 28.93 52.65 0.53
CA LEU A 624 29.14 53.64 -0.53
C LEU A 624 28.13 54.78 -0.48
N LEU A 625 26.85 54.48 -0.22
CA LEU A 625 25.79 55.48 -0.07
C LEU A 625 26.00 56.34 1.17
N GLU A 626 26.40 55.76 2.31
CA GLU A 626 26.78 56.54 3.49
C GLU A 626 27.97 57.46 3.22
N ARG A 627 28.94 57.00 2.40
CA ARG A 627 30.12 57.79 2.04
C ARG A 627 29.75 58.95 1.11
N GLN A 628 28.92 58.70 0.09
CA GLN A 628 28.41 59.75 -0.80
C GLN A 628 27.50 60.76 -0.07
N ALA A 629 26.66 60.30 0.87
CA ALA A 629 25.83 61.17 1.69
C ALA A 629 26.69 62.06 2.62
N LYS A 630 27.74 61.51 3.22
CA LYS A 630 28.70 62.28 4.05
C LYS A 630 29.45 63.33 3.24
N ASP A 631 29.94 62.99 2.04
CA ASP A 631 30.71 63.90 1.19
C ASP A 631 29.85 65.07 0.64
N ALA A 632 28.60 64.79 0.25
CA ALA A 632 27.66 65.83 -0.18
C ALA A 632 27.30 66.80 0.97
N HIS A 633 27.08 66.28 2.18
CA HIS A 633 26.74 67.10 3.34
C HIS A 633 27.88 68.05 3.76
N THR A 634 29.14 67.64 3.60
CA THR A 634 30.31 68.49 3.89
C THR A 634 30.52 69.64 2.90
N LEU A 635 30.19 69.44 1.61
CA LEU A 635 30.32 70.48 0.59
C LEU A 635 29.20 71.53 0.71
N THR A 636 27.95 71.10 0.94
CA THR A 636 26.82 72.01 1.18
C THR A 636 27.03 72.86 2.44
N ARG A 637 27.58 72.27 3.51
CA ARG A 637 27.87 72.99 4.77
C ARG A 637 28.95 74.08 4.61
N ARG A 638 29.97 73.86 3.77
CA ARG A 638 31.02 74.87 3.53
C ARG A 638 30.54 76.04 2.67
N LEU A 639 29.75 75.76 1.63
CA LEU A 639 29.21 76.80 0.74
C LEU A 639 28.22 77.73 1.45
N GLU A 640 27.37 77.19 2.33
CA GLU A 640 26.44 78.02 3.13
C GLU A 640 27.17 78.85 4.21
N GLN A 641 28.27 78.35 4.78
CA GLN A 641 29.12 79.12 5.71
C GLN A 641 29.81 80.30 5.04
N GLU A 642 30.33 80.13 3.82
CA GLU A 642 30.91 81.24 3.04
C GLU A 642 29.87 82.27 2.63
N ARG A 643 28.66 81.85 2.26
CA ARG A 643 27.58 82.77 1.92
C ARG A 643 27.15 83.63 3.11
N CYS A 644 27.03 83.02 4.29
CA CYS A 644 26.63 83.70 5.52
C CYS A 644 27.67 84.74 5.99
N SER A 645 28.97 84.44 5.89
CA SER A 645 30.03 85.38 6.31
C SER A 645 30.13 86.61 5.41
N LEU A 646 29.93 86.44 4.09
CA LEU A 646 29.92 87.55 3.14
C LEU A 646 28.73 88.51 3.35
N GLN A 647 27.54 87.98 3.65
CA GLN A 647 26.37 88.83 3.94
C GLN A 647 26.55 89.67 5.20
N MET A 648 27.11 89.10 6.26
CA MET A 648 27.36 89.82 7.52
C MET A 648 28.46 90.89 7.38
N ASP A 649 29.50 90.64 6.58
CA ASP A 649 30.54 91.64 6.26
C ASP A 649 29.97 92.83 5.46
N GLN A 650 29.05 92.58 4.52
CA GLN A 650 28.42 93.64 3.74
C GLN A 650 27.59 94.59 4.60
N LEU A 651 26.78 94.07 5.53
CA LEU A 651 25.94 94.87 6.43
C LEU A 651 26.76 95.77 7.38
N PHE A 652 27.90 95.27 7.86
CA PHE A 652 28.82 96.08 8.65
C PHE A 652 29.41 97.22 7.81
N LYS A 653 29.85 96.92 6.58
CA LYS A 653 30.38 97.92 5.65
C LYS A 653 29.35 98.98 5.29
N GLU A 654 28.09 98.61 5.11
CA GLU A 654 27.00 99.55 4.80
C GLU A 654 26.75 100.53 5.96
N LYS A 655 26.67 100.06 7.21
CA LYS A 655 26.52 100.94 8.38
C LYS A 655 27.74 101.83 8.63
N LEU A 656 28.95 101.30 8.39
CA LEU A 656 30.18 102.08 8.49
C LEU A 656 30.24 103.17 7.41
N LYS A 657 29.72 102.88 6.21
CA LYS A 657 29.54 103.86 5.14
C LYS A 657 28.49 104.91 5.48
N GLU A 658 27.36 104.53 6.07
CA GLU A 658 26.35 105.48 6.58
C GLU A 658 26.97 106.42 7.61
N ALA A 659 27.65 105.89 8.64
CA ALA A 659 28.35 106.71 9.64
C ALA A 659 29.37 107.67 8.99
N GLY A 660 30.11 107.20 7.98
CA GLY A 660 31.01 108.04 7.18
C GLY A 660 30.30 109.13 6.37
N GLN A 661 29.11 108.86 5.83
CA GLN A 661 28.29 109.84 5.11
C GLN A 661 27.69 110.90 6.05
N TRP A 662 27.28 110.51 7.27
CA TRP A 662 26.84 111.46 8.30
C TRP A 662 27.97 112.39 8.75
N LEU A 663 29.19 111.85 8.91
CA LEU A 663 30.42 112.64 9.13
C LEU A 663 30.71 113.60 7.96
N GLY A 664 30.51 113.16 6.71
CA GLY A 664 30.75 113.98 5.52
C GLY A 664 29.71 115.08 5.25
N LYS A 665 28.53 115.00 5.87
CA LYS A 665 27.45 116.00 5.74
C LYS A 665 27.55 117.15 6.75
N MET A 666 28.61 117.20 7.57
CA MET A 666 28.83 118.30 8.53
C MET A 666 29.16 119.61 7.80
N PRO A 667 28.30 120.66 7.88
CA PRO A 667 28.68 121.99 7.44
C PRO A 667 29.68 122.59 8.43
N ALA A 668 30.89 122.92 7.96
CA ALA A 668 32.05 123.28 8.77
C ALA A 668 31.93 124.57 9.62
N GLN A 669 30.78 125.24 9.66
CA GLN A 669 30.59 126.50 10.38
C GLN A 669 29.12 126.74 10.78
N SER A 670 28.64 126.17 11.88
CA SER A 670 27.53 126.75 12.69
C SER A 670 27.55 126.19 14.13
N ALA A 671 28.11 126.95 15.07
CA ALA A 671 28.19 126.59 16.48
C ALA A 671 26.83 126.77 17.18
N GLY A 672 26.30 125.68 17.76
CA GLY A 672 25.07 125.65 18.56
C GLY A 672 24.72 124.23 19.00
N ASP A 673 23.78 124.08 19.96
CA ASP A 673 23.38 122.79 20.57
C ASP A 673 23.05 121.67 19.56
N GLN A 674 22.65 122.03 18.33
CA GLN A 674 22.41 121.08 17.24
C GLN A 674 23.68 120.34 16.77
N GLU A 675 24.85 120.96 16.80
CA GLU A 675 26.11 120.32 16.40
C GLU A 675 26.55 119.29 17.46
N TYR A 676 26.29 119.57 18.75
CA TYR A 676 26.52 118.63 19.84
C TYR A 676 25.58 117.43 19.77
N ALA A 677 24.29 117.65 19.47
CA ALA A 677 23.31 116.58 19.25
C ALA A 677 23.67 115.71 18.03
N LEU A 678 24.17 116.30 16.95
CA LEU A 678 24.67 115.59 15.77
C LEU A 678 25.93 114.77 16.08
N LEU A 679 26.89 115.32 16.82
CA LEU A 679 28.09 114.60 17.27
C LEU A 679 27.75 113.43 18.18
N LEU A 680 26.80 113.62 19.10
CA LEU A 680 26.27 112.54 19.93
C LEU A 680 25.58 111.46 19.10
N SER A 681 24.80 111.84 18.09
CA SER A 681 24.16 110.90 17.15
C SER A 681 25.18 110.10 16.35
N ILE A 682 26.25 110.74 15.86
CA ILE A 682 27.36 110.06 15.18
C ILE A 682 28.10 109.13 16.15
N ARG A 683 28.33 109.56 17.39
CA ARG A 683 28.98 108.73 18.41
C ARG A 683 28.13 107.51 18.75
N PHE A 684 26.81 107.66 18.81
CA PHE A 684 25.90 106.56 19.04
C PHE A 684 25.88 105.59 17.86
N LEU A 685 25.87 106.09 16.61
CA LEU A 685 26.06 105.28 15.40
C LEU A 685 27.38 104.49 15.43
N LEU A 686 28.48 105.08 15.92
CA LEU A 686 29.75 104.36 16.09
C LEU A 686 29.66 103.26 17.16
N CYS A 687 28.92 103.48 18.25
CA CYS A 687 28.65 102.43 19.24
C CYS A 687 27.81 101.28 18.65
N ILE A 688 26.79 101.59 17.86
CA ILE A 688 26.04 100.59 17.10
C ILE A 688 26.98 99.79 16.20
N CYS A 689 27.88 100.46 15.46
CA CYS A 689 28.88 99.77 14.62
C CYS A 689 29.81 98.86 15.45
N GLN A 690 30.25 99.29 16.63
CA GLN A 690 31.08 98.47 17.53
C GLN A 690 30.31 97.25 18.05
N GLN A 691 29.03 97.41 18.40
CA GLN A 691 28.20 96.29 18.82
C GLN A 691 27.91 95.33 17.66
N ARG A 692 27.73 95.84 16.43
CA ARG A 692 27.58 95.00 15.23
C ARG A 692 28.84 94.18 15.00
N LEU A 693 30.02 94.79 15.09
CA LEU A 693 31.29 94.06 14.95
C LEU A 693 31.43 92.95 15.99
N ARG A 694 31.09 93.24 17.26
CA ARG A 694 31.09 92.22 18.33
C ARG A 694 30.10 91.10 18.06
N PHE A 695 28.92 91.43 17.55
CA PHE A 695 27.93 90.45 17.14
C PHE A 695 28.47 89.57 16.00
N THR A 696 29.05 90.18 14.95
CA THR A 696 29.63 89.46 13.82
C THR A 696 30.73 88.50 14.26
N ILE A 697 31.67 88.93 15.10
CA ILE A 697 32.74 88.06 15.63
C ILE A 697 32.15 86.86 16.38
N ARG A 698 31.18 87.10 17.28
CA ARG A 698 30.51 86.02 18.02
C ARG A 698 29.69 85.10 17.13
N SER A 699 29.11 85.63 16.05
CA SER A 699 28.36 84.85 15.07
C SER A 699 29.26 83.91 14.28
N MET A 700 30.51 84.29 14.01
CA MET A 700 31.49 83.44 13.34
C MET A 700 31.88 82.22 14.19
N GLU A 701 31.90 82.36 15.51
CA GLU A 701 32.20 81.26 16.44
C GLU A 701 31.03 80.27 16.60
N ALA A 702 29.79 80.72 16.36
CA ALA A 702 28.57 79.97 16.67
C ALA A 702 28.10 79.01 15.56
N GLY A 703 28.69 79.04 14.36
CA GLY A 703 28.34 78.13 13.26
C GLY A 703 27.07 78.52 12.48
N LEU A 704 26.50 77.56 11.74
CA LEU A 704 25.46 77.79 10.71
C LEU A 704 24.05 78.09 11.26
N LYS A 705 23.80 77.79 12.53
CA LYS A 705 22.59 78.15 13.25
C LYS A 705 23.01 79.17 14.31
N LEU A 706 22.33 80.32 14.38
CA LEU A 706 22.72 81.39 15.31
C LEU A 706 21.83 81.37 16.57
N PRO A 707 22.41 81.34 17.79
CA PRO A 707 21.61 81.38 19.02
C PRO A 707 20.82 82.68 19.12
N ALA A 708 19.52 82.61 19.39
CA ALA A 708 18.66 83.78 19.55
C ALA A 708 19.12 84.70 20.70
N GLU A 709 19.79 84.14 21.73
CA GLU A 709 20.41 84.88 22.82
C GLU A 709 21.39 85.97 22.34
N LEU A 710 22.07 85.77 21.21
CA LEU A 710 23.02 86.75 20.69
C LEU A 710 22.31 88.07 20.30
N ILE A 711 21.07 87.99 19.80
CA ILE A 711 20.26 89.17 19.45
C ILE A 711 19.85 89.92 20.72
N GLY A 712 19.43 89.19 21.76
CA GLY A 712 19.13 89.80 23.06
C GLY A 712 20.35 90.51 23.66
N ARG A 713 21.54 89.90 23.56
CA ARG A 713 22.80 90.53 23.98
C ARG A 713 23.17 91.75 23.14
N TYR A 714 22.87 91.74 21.84
CA TYR A 714 23.08 92.89 20.97
C TYR A 714 22.19 94.07 21.35
N ALA A 715 20.87 93.85 21.46
CA ALA A 715 19.92 94.89 21.90
C ALA A 715 20.31 95.47 23.27
N THR A 716 20.67 94.59 24.21
CA THR A 716 21.15 95.00 25.53
C THR A 716 22.42 95.85 25.45
N GLY A 717 23.34 95.48 24.55
CA GLY A 717 24.58 96.22 24.33
C GLY A 717 24.34 97.61 23.74
N VAL A 718 23.50 97.71 22.70
CA VAL A 718 23.17 98.97 22.03
C VAL A 718 22.46 99.93 22.99
N ILE A 719 21.42 99.48 23.69
CA ILE A 719 20.66 100.33 24.61
C ILE A 719 21.53 100.77 25.79
N ARG A 720 22.35 99.89 26.36
CA ARG A 720 23.26 100.25 27.46
C ARG A 720 24.34 101.25 27.04
N ASP A 721 24.87 101.12 25.83
CA ASP A 721 25.83 102.11 25.32
C ASP A 721 25.13 103.43 24.98
N GLY A 722 23.88 103.40 24.52
CA GLY A 722 23.01 104.57 24.32
C GLY A 722 22.69 105.30 25.64
N GLN A 723 22.40 104.58 26.71
CA GLN A 723 22.17 105.14 28.05
C GLN A 723 23.36 106.00 28.52
N ARG A 724 24.58 105.57 28.22
CA ARG A 724 25.79 106.34 28.55
C ARG A 724 25.91 107.65 27.77
N MET A 725 25.14 107.80 26.69
CA MET A 725 25.12 108.96 25.81
C MET A 725 23.83 109.80 25.96
N GLY A 726 22.91 109.40 26.82
CA GLY A 726 21.68 110.14 27.10
C GLY A 726 20.37 109.48 26.61
N LEU A 727 20.40 108.26 26.05
CA LEU A 727 19.17 107.51 25.76
C LEU A 727 18.54 107.00 27.07
N ASP A 728 17.37 107.49 27.46
CA ASP A 728 16.63 106.87 28.55
C ASP A 728 15.87 105.66 28.02
N GLY A 729 16.38 104.45 28.29
CA GLY A 729 15.72 103.25 27.81
C GLY A 729 16.07 102.00 28.59
N VAL A 730 15.10 101.11 28.76
CA VAL A 730 15.24 99.84 29.47
C VAL A 730 14.99 98.69 28.52
N VAL A 731 15.85 97.67 28.60
CA VAL A 731 15.77 96.48 27.76
C VAL A 731 15.52 95.22 28.58
N THR A 732 14.55 94.42 28.16
CA THR A 732 14.31 93.07 28.69
C THR A 732 14.42 92.06 27.56
N SER A 733 15.27 91.04 27.72
CA SER A 733 15.50 90.03 26.70
C SER A 733 15.30 88.61 27.24
N ASN A 734 14.38 87.86 26.64
CA ASN A 734 14.19 86.43 26.90
C ASN A 734 14.15 85.69 25.55
N CYS A 735 15.33 85.48 24.98
CA CYS A 735 15.50 84.84 23.67
C CYS A 735 16.13 83.45 23.85
N ARG A 736 15.52 82.42 23.30
CA ARG A 736 15.96 81.02 23.28
C ARG A 736 15.81 80.47 21.86
N GLY A 737 16.49 79.36 21.57
CA GLY A 737 16.42 78.71 20.27
C GLY A 737 17.43 79.25 19.25
N TRP A 738 17.23 78.84 18.00
CA TRP A 738 18.15 79.08 16.87
C TRP A 738 17.45 79.79 15.71
N LEU A 739 18.08 80.84 15.19
CA LEU A 739 17.51 81.69 14.15
C LEU A 739 18.23 81.50 12.80
N PRO A 740 17.48 81.51 11.67
CA PRO A 740 18.05 81.65 10.33
C PRO A 740 18.72 83.01 10.12
N THR A 741 19.83 83.05 9.37
CA THR A 741 20.61 84.27 9.12
C THR A 741 19.78 85.40 8.49
N GLY A 742 18.85 85.09 7.59
CA GLY A 742 18.01 86.12 6.94
C GLY A 742 17.13 86.90 7.93
N ILE A 743 16.63 86.23 8.97
CA ILE A 743 15.83 86.86 10.02
C ILE A 743 16.73 87.67 10.98
N VAL A 744 17.93 87.16 11.28
CA VAL A 744 18.94 87.85 12.12
C VAL A 744 19.26 89.24 11.57
N VAL A 745 19.48 89.36 10.26
CA VAL A 745 19.80 90.65 9.62
C VAL A 745 18.68 91.68 9.83
N ALA A 746 17.43 91.27 9.60
CA ALA A 746 16.29 92.16 9.78
C ALA A 746 16.12 92.58 11.25
N LEU A 747 16.36 91.68 12.20
CA LEU A 747 16.27 92.00 13.63
C LEU A 747 17.33 93.01 14.09
N LEU A 748 18.58 92.89 13.64
CA LEU A 748 19.63 93.86 13.97
C LEU A 748 19.30 95.25 13.42
N GLU A 749 18.77 95.32 12.20
CA GLU A 749 18.36 96.58 11.58
C GLU A 749 17.18 97.23 12.32
N ALA A 750 16.18 96.42 12.72
CA ALA A 750 15.04 96.91 13.50
C ALA A 750 15.46 97.50 14.86
N ILE A 751 16.38 96.81 15.57
CA ILE A 751 16.92 97.31 16.84
C ILE A 751 17.61 98.65 16.64
N ASP A 752 18.42 98.77 15.57
CA ASP A 752 19.16 100.00 15.29
C ASP A 752 18.24 101.16 14.92
N GLU A 753 17.28 100.96 14.01
CA GLU A 753 16.31 102.01 13.63
C GLU A 753 15.51 102.49 14.84
N ILE A 754 15.00 101.58 15.67
CA ILE A 754 14.21 101.94 16.87
C ILE A 754 15.06 102.72 17.87
N CYS A 755 16.30 102.26 18.14
CA CYS A 755 17.17 102.93 19.11
C CYS A 755 17.63 104.31 18.59
N LEU A 756 17.95 104.43 17.30
CA LEU A 756 18.35 105.70 16.69
C LEU A 756 17.20 106.70 16.66
N TYR A 757 15.98 106.24 16.35
CA TYR A 757 14.79 107.07 16.37
C TYR A 757 14.49 107.56 17.79
N ALA A 758 14.52 106.68 18.79
CA ALA A 758 14.36 107.06 20.20
C ALA A 758 15.45 108.06 20.65
N PHE A 759 16.70 107.88 20.22
CA PHE A 759 17.80 108.78 20.56
C PHE A 759 17.67 110.18 19.93
N SER A 760 17.04 110.29 18.77
CA SER A 760 16.82 111.58 18.11
C SER A 760 15.76 112.46 18.77
N LEU A 761 14.96 111.89 19.68
CA LEU A 761 13.87 112.57 20.36
C LEU A 761 14.32 112.97 21.78
N PRO A 762 14.35 114.28 22.10
CA PRO A 762 14.68 114.74 23.45
C PRO A 762 13.65 114.23 24.47
N GLU A 763 14.11 113.83 25.66
CA GLU A 763 13.25 113.41 26.79
C GLU A 763 12.33 112.19 26.51
N ALA A 764 12.68 111.36 25.51
CA ALA A 764 11.97 110.15 25.21
C ALA A 764 12.46 108.95 26.05
N SER A 765 11.53 108.20 26.64
CA SER A 765 11.78 106.97 27.39
C SER A 765 11.42 105.74 26.57
N LEU A 766 12.40 104.88 26.28
CA LEU A 766 12.23 103.66 25.48
C LEU A 766 12.16 102.39 26.34
N ILE A 767 11.03 101.70 26.33
CA ILE A 767 10.91 100.35 26.87
C ILE A 767 11.01 99.35 25.71
N PHE A 768 12.09 98.58 25.69
CA PHE A 768 12.38 97.60 24.64
C PHE A 768 12.30 96.17 25.20
N ARG A 769 11.38 95.36 24.68
CA ARG A 769 11.21 93.96 25.09
C ARG A 769 11.38 93.05 23.89
N ILE A 770 12.32 92.11 23.99
CA ILE A 770 12.57 91.10 22.95
C ILE A 770 12.41 89.70 23.54
N GLU A 771 11.54 88.91 22.92
CA GLU A 771 11.18 87.57 23.41
C GLU A 771 11.08 86.59 22.25
N SER A 772 11.41 85.34 22.53
CA SER A 772 11.15 84.21 21.64
C SER A 772 10.11 83.29 22.28
N ASP A 773 9.07 82.95 21.53
CA ASP A 773 8.08 81.92 21.89
C ASP A 773 8.22 80.72 20.93
N GLU A 774 7.54 79.59 21.20
CA GLU A 774 7.73 78.25 20.57
C GLU A 774 7.65 78.20 19.02
N GLY A 775 7.40 79.32 18.33
CA GLY A 775 7.50 79.42 16.87
C GLY A 775 7.67 80.83 16.29
N ALA A 776 8.00 81.84 17.10
CA ALA A 776 8.16 83.22 16.63
C ALA A 776 9.08 84.07 17.52
N MET A 777 9.76 85.04 16.91
CA MET A 777 10.52 86.07 17.63
C MET A 777 9.78 87.40 17.59
N MET A 778 9.60 87.99 18.78
CA MET A 778 8.81 89.20 18.98
C MET A 778 9.68 90.33 19.53
N ILE A 779 9.62 91.50 18.90
CA ILE A 779 10.15 92.76 19.44
C ILE A 779 8.97 93.67 19.73
N ASN A 780 8.86 94.13 20.97
CA ASN A 780 7.90 95.13 21.42
C ASN A 780 8.67 96.33 21.95
N ALA A 781 8.61 97.44 21.22
CA ALA A 781 9.21 98.71 21.61
C ALA A 781 8.12 99.73 21.90
N PHE A 782 8.09 100.26 23.12
CA PHE A 782 7.18 101.31 23.54
C PHE A 782 7.99 102.57 23.85
N LEU A 783 7.70 103.67 23.17
CA LEU A 783 8.34 104.95 23.42
C LEU A 783 7.31 105.91 24.02
N SER A 784 7.66 106.52 25.13
CA SER A 784 6.87 107.58 25.78
C SER A 784 7.67 108.88 25.78
N LEU A 785 6.98 110.02 25.68
CA LEU A 785 7.56 111.37 25.72
C LEU A 785 7.00 112.08 26.95
N GLU A 786 7.84 112.75 27.74
CA GLU A 786 7.35 113.59 28.83
C GLU A 786 6.75 114.91 28.28
N GLY A 787 5.44 114.91 27.98
CA GLY A 787 4.66 116.10 27.61
C GLY A 787 3.49 115.82 26.64
N ASP A 788 2.42 116.64 26.68
CA ASP A 788 1.21 116.55 25.82
C ASP A 788 1.47 116.96 24.35
N ILE A 789 2.45 116.32 23.70
CA ILE A 789 2.76 116.53 22.29
C ILE A 789 2.08 115.41 21.47
N PRO A 790 1.20 115.73 20.51
CA PRO A 790 0.54 114.71 19.68
C PRO A 790 1.57 113.85 18.93
N TRP A 791 1.40 112.53 18.94
CA TRP A 791 2.22 111.53 18.21
C TRP A 791 2.03 111.58 16.68
N ASP A 792 2.08 112.77 16.08
CA ASP A 792 2.02 112.98 14.63
C ASP A 792 3.43 112.93 13.98
N TYR A 793 4.44 112.52 14.74
CA TYR A 793 5.83 112.40 14.32
C TYR A 793 6.19 110.97 13.90
N GLY A 794 5.84 110.57 12.68
CA GLY A 794 6.55 109.51 11.94
C GLY A 794 6.47 108.07 12.49
N GLN A 795 6.87 107.13 11.64
CA GLN A 795 6.97 105.71 11.97
C GLN A 795 8.36 105.43 12.55
N MET A 796 8.47 104.69 13.66
CA MET A 796 9.77 104.30 14.25
C MET A 796 10.65 103.47 13.31
N LEU A 797 10.03 102.87 12.29
CA LEU A 797 10.66 102.01 11.31
C LEU A 797 10.43 102.63 9.94
N SER A 798 11.45 102.58 9.08
CA SER A 798 11.34 103.13 7.73
C SER A 798 10.36 102.33 6.87
N ALA A 799 9.61 102.99 5.98
CA ALA A 799 8.65 102.32 5.10
C ALA A 799 9.34 101.26 4.19
N SER A 800 10.60 101.50 3.82
CA SER A 800 11.45 100.53 3.12
C SER A 800 11.72 99.28 3.94
N PHE A 801 11.95 99.44 5.24
CA PHE A 801 12.21 98.32 6.14
C PHE A 801 10.95 97.49 6.38
N ILE A 802 9.79 98.13 6.57
CA ILE A 802 8.49 97.42 6.71
C ILE A 802 8.21 96.52 5.50
N GLY A 803 8.52 96.99 4.28
CA GLY A 803 8.44 96.19 3.06
C GLY A 803 9.33 94.95 3.09
N LEU A 804 10.58 95.08 3.57
CA LEU A 804 11.53 93.97 3.73
C LEU A 804 11.02 92.94 4.76
N VAL A 805 10.45 93.40 5.88
CA VAL A 805 9.87 92.50 6.90
C VAL A 805 8.76 91.64 6.31
N SER A 806 7.89 92.23 5.47
CA SER A 806 6.80 91.47 4.84
C SER A 806 7.28 90.38 3.86
N VAL A 807 8.36 90.64 3.11
CA VAL A 807 8.99 89.66 2.19
C VAL A 807 9.58 88.48 2.96
N LEU A 808 10.10 88.73 4.16
CA LEU A 808 10.61 87.68 5.05
C LEU A 808 9.50 86.94 5.82
N GLY A 809 8.23 87.26 5.57
CA GLY A 809 7.08 86.65 6.22
C GLY A 809 6.79 87.19 7.63
N GLY A 810 7.44 88.27 8.04
CA GLY A 810 7.20 88.94 9.32
C GLY A 810 6.02 89.92 9.28
N GLN A 811 5.51 90.28 10.45
CA GLN A 811 4.42 91.24 10.62
C GLN A 811 4.87 92.43 11.48
N VAL A 812 4.53 93.65 11.06
CA VAL A 812 4.79 94.89 11.80
C VAL A 812 3.46 95.53 12.15
N GLN A 813 3.27 95.90 13.42
CA GLN A 813 2.15 96.70 13.89
C GLN A 813 2.69 97.92 14.64
N GLN A 814 2.37 99.12 14.17
CA GLN A 814 2.65 100.37 14.86
C GLN A 814 1.35 101.05 15.23
N LYS A 815 1.20 101.39 16.51
CA LYS A 815 -0.01 102.00 17.05
C LYS A 815 0.36 103.14 17.98
N ALA A 816 -0.18 104.33 17.71
CA ALA A 816 -0.15 105.44 18.65
C ALA A 816 -1.20 105.19 19.74
N GLU A 817 -0.77 105.20 20.99
CA GLU A 817 -1.60 105.13 22.19
C GLU A 817 -1.54 106.49 22.92
N GLU A 818 -2.47 106.76 23.84
CA GLU A 818 -2.60 108.09 24.48
C GLU A 818 -1.30 108.57 25.14
N GLU A 819 -0.47 107.64 25.65
CA GLU A 819 0.75 107.94 26.40
C GLU A 819 2.06 107.61 25.62
N GLY A 820 1.97 107.13 24.37
CA GLY A 820 3.15 106.59 23.68
C GLY A 820 2.95 106.02 22.28
N LEU A 821 4.04 105.74 21.57
CA LEU A 821 4.04 104.98 20.32
C LEU A 821 4.54 103.55 20.57
N LEU A 822 3.69 102.57 20.23
CA LEU A 822 3.98 101.14 20.36
C LEU A 822 4.31 100.54 18.99
N THR A 823 5.50 99.96 18.85
CA THR A 823 5.92 99.16 17.69
C THR A 823 6.07 97.69 18.09
N ARG A 824 5.31 96.81 17.43
CA ARG A 824 5.42 95.35 17.55
C ARG A 824 5.87 94.73 16.23
N LEU A 825 6.92 93.92 16.30
CA LEU A 825 7.51 93.18 15.19
C LEU A 825 7.47 91.69 15.52
N CYS A 826 6.91 90.88 14.62
CA CYS A 826 6.84 89.43 14.74
C CYS A 826 7.52 88.75 13.54
N PHE A 827 8.48 87.88 13.80
CA PHE A 827 9.06 86.99 12.79
C PHE A 827 8.72 85.53 13.12
N PRO A 828 7.91 84.84 12.31
CA PRO A 828 7.69 83.42 12.49
C PRO A 828 8.98 82.66 12.15
N TYR A 829 9.42 81.78 13.05
CA TYR A 829 10.50 80.85 12.76
C TYR A 829 10.13 79.50 13.35
N ALA A 830 10.17 78.44 12.54
CA ALA A 830 10.02 77.09 13.06
C ALA A 830 11.25 76.80 13.93
N GLU A 831 11.05 76.49 15.21
CA GLU A 831 12.09 75.81 15.98
C GLU A 831 12.47 74.56 15.19
N VAL A 832 13.62 74.61 14.53
CA VAL A 832 14.18 73.42 13.90
C VAL A 832 14.69 72.57 15.06
N THR A 833 13.78 71.77 15.63
CA THR A 833 14.11 70.69 16.56
C THR A 833 15.13 69.80 15.86
N GLY A 834 16.39 69.97 16.25
CA GLY A 834 17.51 69.15 15.87
C GLY A 834 18.28 68.84 17.13
#